data_AF-A0AA36J8P8-F1
#
_entry.id   AF-A0AA36J8P8-F1
#
_cell.length_a   1.000
_cell.length_b   1.000
_cell.length_c   1.000
_cell.angle_alpha   90.00
_cell.angle_beta   90.00
_cell.angle_gamma   90.00
#
_symmetry.space_group_name_H-M   'P 1'
#
loop_
_entity.id
_entity.type
_entity.pdbx_description
1 polymer ?
#
loop_
_entity_poly.entity_id
_entity_poly.type
_entity_poly.pdbx_seq_one_letter_code
_entity_poly.pdbx_strand_id
1 'polypeptide(L)'
;MSQLHFKRLMVEFRHVQSAIAEKSANLLRCEPVEDNMLEWEVDMNFPPESGLQQSLDNLAATMFDDSFKRLTCAVRFPAEYPMAPPEVWLRRPRLHAAGMVTFGGRVCSAILASAGWNPATSMPVVLAEVRQSLLESGVLAMTTVAIKKEYPKPDVQLHRLCSELFPTANGFCKEGMTALSAEAAAPFLGDLARLEATDKIGLPFSYANEIYSRAERGQDLQLPLTFEVTTRLGRKTSCAIFEFVNGLPEMHCLLPRWVMEDLGIEEREPVRVRGVALPLITAVKIQPHGVGFYEAVQSCSEDVSALLTQSLSRYSCLTEDTAVPVDVGGSFYKVQIARAEPGGSVRIIDSDVQHHFEFKVDFVPAPDLEDEAARKEFQDKAVAALKLRREQSAQQKQDLAERVREARRRRYELLRGKAASAAAGGKADGEVEVALRLPDGSQVKGRFAENSPVAQLALLAYDSPWAKEALPWGLHLRLAYPKKVLKEGDLITKDLHRSKLSVQEEQAPPDDELLAAQDASPKEGEPEALEVEALPELDEAAVMARTQRAFEIQRFLRAGLRIEEAEAKYEAGEVLPATAAAALPPPAAAPAVVPPRLERTLSEEEERDRRVQVVVGFTGVEDAMARTFLEDNDWITERAVNALLDNLAA
;
A
#
# COMPACT_ATOMS: atom_id res chain seq x y z
N MET A 1 -30.89 9.27 4.50
CA MET A 1 -29.90 8.16 4.52
C MET A 1 -28.69 8.38 3.58
N SER A 2 -28.84 8.54 2.26
CA SER A 2 -27.68 8.76 1.34
C SER A 2 -26.81 9.97 1.69
N GLN A 3 -27.43 11.10 2.05
CA GLN A 3 -26.71 12.30 2.51
C GLN A 3 -25.95 12.11 3.84
N LEU A 4 -26.43 11.23 4.72
CA LEU A 4 -25.76 10.93 6.00
C LEU A 4 -24.51 10.07 5.79
N HIS A 5 -24.56 9.13 4.84
CA HIS A 5 -23.40 8.31 4.47
C HIS A 5 -22.29 9.20 3.88
N PHE A 6 -22.66 10.12 2.99
CA PHE A 6 -21.71 11.09 2.42
C PHE A 6 -21.10 11.99 3.51
N LYS A 7 -21.92 12.52 4.43
CA LYS A 7 -21.41 13.32 5.55
C LYS A 7 -20.43 12.54 6.43
N ARG A 8 -20.74 11.28 6.76
CA ARG A 8 -19.79 10.43 7.53
C ARG A 8 -18.48 10.24 6.76
N LEU A 9 -18.53 9.96 5.46
CA LEU A 9 -17.32 9.83 4.63
C LEU A 9 -16.49 11.11 4.61
N MET A 10 -17.13 12.28 4.51
CA MET A 10 -16.44 13.58 4.56
C MET A 10 -15.76 13.82 5.91
N VAL A 11 -16.43 13.48 7.02
CA VAL A 11 -15.83 13.57 8.37
C VAL A 11 -14.61 12.66 8.47
N GLU A 12 -14.72 11.42 8.02
CA GLU A 12 -13.59 10.47 8.04
C GLU A 12 -12.44 10.89 7.13
N PHE A 13 -12.74 11.43 5.96
CA PHE A 13 -11.73 11.98 5.06
C PHE A 13 -10.99 13.14 5.73
N ARG A 14 -11.72 14.07 6.38
CA ARG A 14 -11.11 15.16 7.16
C ARG A 14 -10.23 14.64 8.30
N HIS A 15 -10.68 13.62 9.04
CA HIS A 15 -9.85 12.99 10.07
C HIS A 15 -8.54 12.40 9.50
N VAL A 16 -8.60 11.76 8.34
CA VAL A 16 -7.40 11.24 7.66
C VAL A 16 -6.49 12.39 7.21
N GLN A 17 -7.04 13.47 6.65
CA GLN A 17 -6.26 14.66 6.28
C GLN A 17 -5.58 15.30 7.50
N SER A 18 -6.30 15.43 8.62
CA SER A 18 -5.73 15.94 9.88
C SER A 18 -4.61 15.03 10.40
N ALA A 19 -4.78 13.70 10.34
CA ALA A 19 -3.74 12.76 10.74
C ALA A 19 -2.47 12.89 9.87
N ILE A 20 -2.62 13.08 8.55
CA ILE A 20 -1.51 13.34 7.64
C ILE A 20 -0.80 14.67 7.99
N ALA A 21 -1.56 15.74 8.24
CA ALA A 21 -1.01 17.04 8.60
C ALA A 21 -0.22 17.01 9.93
N GLU A 22 -0.69 16.23 10.90
CA GLU A 22 -0.02 16.00 12.18
C GLU A 22 1.17 15.03 12.09
N LYS A 23 1.43 14.45 10.91
CA LYS A 23 2.38 13.35 10.69
C LYS A 23 2.12 12.17 11.64
N SER A 24 0.88 12.02 12.08
CA SER A 24 0.43 10.92 12.92
C SER A 24 0.07 9.73 12.04
N ALA A 25 0.29 8.52 12.55
CA ALA A 25 0.01 7.27 11.84
C ALA A 25 0.72 7.06 10.47
N ASN A 26 1.88 7.69 10.20
CA ASN A 26 2.74 7.30 9.05
C ASN A 26 1.99 7.30 7.69
N LEU A 27 0.93 8.10 7.59
CA LEU A 27 0.17 8.33 6.37
C LEU A 27 0.81 9.50 5.62
N LEU A 28 0.95 9.36 4.31
CA LEU A 28 1.61 10.35 3.45
C LEU A 28 0.61 11.15 2.63
N ARG A 29 -0.41 10.46 2.09
CA ARG A 29 -1.38 11.03 1.15
C ARG A 29 -2.68 10.26 1.23
N CYS A 30 -3.80 10.95 1.07
CA CYS A 30 -5.12 10.36 0.90
C CYS A 30 -5.89 11.22 -0.11
N GLU A 31 -6.33 10.64 -1.21
CA GLU A 31 -7.10 11.35 -2.24
C GLU A 31 -8.27 10.51 -2.76
N PRO A 32 -9.42 11.11 -3.06
CA PRO A 32 -10.50 10.40 -3.74
C PRO A 32 -10.11 10.10 -5.18
N VAL A 33 -10.36 8.87 -5.63
CA VAL A 33 -10.09 8.42 -6.99
C VAL A 33 -11.16 8.98 -7.92
N GLU A 34 -10.78 9.70 -8.98
CA GLU A 34 -11.69 10.28 -9.99
C GLU A 34 -12.79 11.21 -9.40
N ASP A 35 -12.47 11.88 -8.28
CA ASP A 35 -13.41 12.70 -7.49
C ASP A 35 -14.62 11.90 -6.95
N ASN A 36 -14.44 10.62 -6.68
CA ASN A 36 -15.44 9.76 -6.04
C ASN A 36 -15.03 9.46 -4.59
N MET A 37 -15.83 9.91 -3.61
CA MET A 37 -15.54 9.68 -2.19
C MET A 37 -15.79 8.24 -1.72
N LEU A 38 -16.30 7.35 -2.58
CA LEU A 38 -16.42 5.92 -2.27
C LEU A 38 -15.13 5.14 -2.55
N GLU A 39 -14.14 5.74 -3.20
CA GLU A 39 -12.84 5.12 -3.44
C GLU A 39 -11.72 6.11 -3.13
N TRP A 40 -10.85 5.78 -2.18
CA TRP A 40 -9.70 6.62 -1.80
C TRP A 40 -8.41 5.91 -2.15
N GLU A 41 -7.43 6.64 -2.64
CA GLU A 41 -6.05 6.20 -2.76
C GLU A 41 -5.25 6.74 -1.57
N VAL A 42 -4.65 5.84 -0.80
CA VAL A 42 -3.92 6.14 0.42
C VAL A 42 -2.49 5.66 0.29
N ASP A 43 -1.54 6.59 0.47
CA ASP A 43 -0.12 6.28 0.57
C ASP A 43 0.30 6.20 2.03
N MET A 44 1.02 5.14 2.39
CA MET A 44 1.59 4.96 3.72
C MET A 44 3.07 4.55 3.67
N ASN A 45 3.81 4.92 4.70
CA ASN A 45 5.17 4.44 4.95
C ASN A 45 5.22 3.57 6.20
N PHE A 46 6.35 2.90 6.39
CA PHE A 46 6.59 2.00 7.50
C PHE A 46 7.86 2.44 8.26
N PRO A 47 8.04 2.00 9.52
CA PRO A 47 9.25 2.31 10.27
C PRO A 47 10.51 1.89 9.49
N PRO A 48 11.59 2.71 9.47
CA PRO A 48 12.79 2.43 8.66
C PRO A 48 13.51 1.15 9.06
N GLU A 49 13.32 0.70 10.31
CA GLU A 49 13.89 -0.57 10.80
C GLU A 49 13.08 -1.81 10.38
N SER A 50 11.86 -1.63 9.85
CA SER A 50 11.02 -2.75 9.45
C SER A 50 11.54 -3.39 8.16
N GLY A 51 11.44 -4.73 8.09
CA GLY A 51 11.81 -5.47 6.88
C GLY A 51 11.00 -5.04 5.65
N LEU A 52 9.73 -4.67 5.85
CA LEU A 52 8.87 -4.14 4.79
C LEU A 52 9.40 -2.81 4.25
N GLN A 53 9.72 -1.82 5.10
CA GLN A 53 10.28 -0.55 4.62
C GLN A 53 11.62 -0.75 3.90
N GLN A 54 12.52 -1.57 4.45
CA GLN A 54 13.80 -1.88 3.80
C GLN A 54 13.60 -2.54 2.43
N SER A 55 12.59 -3.42 2.30
CA SER A 55 12.26 -4.04 1.02
C SER A 55 11.69 -3.04 0.00
N LEU A 56 10.87 -2.08 0.45
CA LEU A 56 10.36 -0.98 -0.38
C LEU A 56 11.49 -0.04 -0.83
N ASP A 57 12.42 0.29 0.07
CA ASP A 57 13.58 1.12 -0.25
C ASP A 57 14.52 0.41 -1.26
N ASN A 58 14.76 -0.89 -1.06
CA ASN A 58 15.52 -1.70 -2.01
C ASN A 58 14.82 -1.79 -3.37
N LEU A 59 13.50 -1.90 -3.38
CA LEU A 59 12.71 -1.90 -4.61
C LEU A 59 12.80 -0.55 -5.32
N ALA A 60 12.61 0.55 -4.61
CA ALA A 60 12.75 1.90 -5.16
C ALA A 60 14.16 2.14 -5.73
N ALA A 61 15.20 1.66 -5.03
CA ALA A 61 16.58 1.72 -5.52
C ALA A 61 16.80 0.88 -6.78
N THR A 62 16.18 -0.30 -6.87
CA THR A 62 16.26 -1.20 -8.03
C THR A 62 15.50 -0.64 -9.23
N MET A 63 14.35 -0.01 -8.98
CA MET A 63 13.46 0.55 -10.00
C MET A 63 13.83 1.99 -10.41
N PHE A 64 14.74 2.63 -9.68
CA PHE A 64 15.08 4.05 -9.83
C PHE A 64 13.86 4.98 -9.73
N ASP A 65 12.91 4.62 -8.87
CA ASP A 65 11.67 5.35 -8.71
C ASP A 65 11.28 5.39 -7.22
N ASP A 66 11.36 6.60 -6.66
CA ASP A 66 11.09 6.87 -5.24
C ASP A 66 9.61 6.69 -4.88
N SER A 67 8.71 6.59 -5.87
CA SER A 67 7.30 6.27 -5.63
C SER A 67 7.09 4.86 -5.07
N PHE A 68 8.09 3.97 -5.16
CA PHE A 68 8.06 2.63 -4.56
C PHE A 68 8.54 2.58 -3.10
N LYS A 69 9.03 3.70 -2.53
CA LYS A 69 9.35 3.79 -1.09
C LYS A 69 8.11 3.80 -0.20
N ARG A 70 6.94 4.02 -0.80
CA ARG A 70 5.63 4.04 -0.15
C ARG A 70 4.77 2.89 -0.66
N LEU A 71 3.84 2.44 0.17
CA LEU A 71 2.79 1.51 -0.22
C LEU A 71 1.53 2.32 -0.50
N THR A 72 1.00 2.18 -1.71
CA THR A 72 -0.28 2.75 -2.13
C THR A 72 -1.35 1.68 -2.02
N CYS A 73 -2.42 1.97 -1.27
CA CYS A 73 -3.62 1.15 -1.21
C CYS A 73 -4.86 1.95 -1.65
N ALA A 74 -5.86 1.25 -2.14
CA ALA A 74 -7.18 1.78 -2.39
C ALA A 74 -8.14 1.34 -1.29
N VAL A 75 -8.80 2.29 -0.66
CA VAL A 75 -9.89 2.07 0.30
C VAL A 75 -11.21 2.26 -0.41
N ARG A 76 -12.11 1.32 -0.22
CA ARG A 76 -13.36 1.21 -0.98
C ARG A 76 -14.54 1.09 -0.04
N PHE A 77 -15.51 1.99 -0.16
CA PHE A 77 -16.63 2.09 0.76
C PHE A 77 -17.90 1.49 0.16
N PRO A 78 -18.50 0.47 0.79
CA PRO A 78 -19.79 -0.07 0.35
C PRO A 78 -20.92 0.93 0.59
N ALA A 79 -22.04 0.78 -0.13
CA ALA A 79 -23.23 1.59 0.07
C ALA A 79 -23.78 1.53 1.51
N GLU A 80 -23.50 0.46 2.27
CA GLU A 80 -23.93 0.29 3.66
C GLU A 80 -22.97 0.92 4.68
N TYR A 81 -21.86 1.52 4.25
CA TYR A 81 -20.93 2.22 5.15
C TYR A 81 -21.66 3.35 5.92
N PRO A 82 -21.44 3.50 7.25
CA PRO A 82 -20.44 2.85 8.11
C PRO A 82 -20.87 1.50 8.72
N MET A 83 -22.07 1.00 8.43
CA MET A 83 -22.57 -0.26 9.04
C MET A 83 -21.84 -1.50 8.51
N ALA A 84 -21.35 -1.45 7.27
CA ALA A 84 -20.45 -2.44 6.71
C ALA A 84 -19.00 -1.91 6.66
N PRO A 85 -17.98 -2.77 6.84
CA PRO A 85 -16.58 -2.37 6.75
C PRO A 85 -16.20 -1.93 5.33
N PRO A 86 -15.23 -1.01 5.18
CA PRO A 86 -14.61 -0.75 3.90
C PRO A 86 -13.74 -1.92 3.45
N GLU A 87 -13.47 -2.01 2.16
CA GLU A 87 -12.48 -2.92 1.59
C GLU A 87 -11.16 -2.20 1.34
N VAL A 88 -10.04 -2.82 1.72
CA VAL A 88 -8.70 -2.27 1.47
C VAL A 88 -7.98 -3.16 0.47
N TRP A 89 -7.46 -2.54 -0.58
CA TRP A 89 -6.82 -3.19 -1.71
C TRP A 89 -5.43 -2.60 -1.93
N LEU A 90 -4.39 -3.41 -1.98
CA LEU A 90 -3.07 -2.93 -2.37
C LEU A 90 -3.08 -2.57 -3.85
N ARG A 91 -2.39 -1.48 -4.21
CA ARG A 91 -2.20 -1.04 -5.60
C ARG A 91 -0.77 -1.23 -6.05
N ARG A 92 0.17 -0.65 -5.32
CA ARG A 92 1.60 -0.74 -5.62
C ARG A 92 2.45 -0.50 -4.35
N PRO A 93 3.62 -1.14 -4.25
CA PRO A 93 4.08 -2.27 -5.07
C PRO A 93 3.34 -3.58 -4.76
N ARG A 94 3.57 -4.60 -5.60
CA ARG A 94 3.17 -5.97 -5.27
C ARG A 94 3.99 -6.49 -4.10
N LEU A 95 3.31 -7.10 -3.15
CA LEU A 95 3.93 -7.75 -2.01
C LEU A 95 3.97 -9.27 -2.22
N HIS A 96 4.92 -9.94 -1.59
CA HIS A 96 4.91 -11.40 -1.52
C HIS A 96 3.64 -11.84 -0.78
N ALA A 97 2.80 -12.63 -1.46
CA ALA A 97 1.54 -13.10 -0.89
C ALA A 97 1.80 -13.95 0.36
N ALA A 98 1.50 -13.38 1.52
CA ALA A 98 1.30 -14.09 2.78
C ALA A 98 -0.18 -13.96 3.15
N GLY A 99 -0.76 -14.92 3.88
CA GLY A 99 -2.22 -15.10 4.11
C GLY A 99 -3.08 -13.87 4.49
N MET A 100 -2.47 -12.72 4.77
CA MET A 100 -3.11 -11.42 4.91
C MET A 100 -3.52 -10.75 3.59
N VAL A 101 -2.80 -10.99 2.49
CA VAL A 101 -3.04 -10.32 1.19
C VAL A 101 -3.37 -11.37 0.14
N THR A 102 -4.48 -11.20 -0.59
CA THR A 102 -4.84 -12.10 -1.70
C THR A 102 -3.94 -11.85 -2.91
N PHE A 103 -3.92 -12.79 -3.87
CA PHE A 103 -3.16 -12.58 -5.11
C PHE A 103 -3.61 -11.33 -5.90
N GLY A 104 -4.91 -11.00 -5.82
CA GLY A 104 -5.51 -9.78 -6.38
C GLY A 104 -5.22 -8.50 -5.59
N GLY A 105 -4.57 -8.59 -4.43
CA GLY A 105 -4.17 -7.45 -3.61
C GLY A 105 -5.17 -7.06 -2.51
N ARG A 106 -6.27 -7.80 -2.33
CA ARG A 106 -7.21 -7.53 -1.22
C ARG A 106 -6.53 -7.81 0.12
N VAL A 107 -6.64 -6.87 1.05
CA VAL A 107 -6.15 -7.03 2.43
C VAL A 107 -7.25 -7.63 3.29
N CYS A 108 -6.91 -8.70 4.00
CA CYS A 108 -7.77 -9.39 4.95
C CYS A 108 -7.20 -9.20 6.35
N SER A 109 -7.89 -8.44 7.20
CA SER A 109 -7.51 -8.24 8.60
C SER A 109 -8.74 -8.36 9.50
N ALA A 110 -8.52 -8.61 10.79
CA ALA A 110 -9.61 -8.81 11.75
C ALA A 110 -10.54 -7.58 11.85
N ILE A 111 -9.98 -6.37 11.77
CA ILE A 111 -10.75 -5.12 11.82
C ILE A 111 -11.62 -4.91 10.57
N LEU A 112 -11.20 -5.43 9.41
CA LEU A 112 -11.97 -5.33 8.15
C LEU A 112 -12.99 -6.46 7.99
N ALA A 113 -12.97 -7.47 8.87
CA ALA A 113 -13.94 -8.54 8.85
C ALA A 113 -15.28 -8.09 9.42
N SER A 114 -16.39 -8.52 8.83
CA SER A 114 -17.75 -8.14 9.30
C SER A 114 -18.02 -8.48 10.77
N ALA A 115 -17.35 -9.51 11.33
CA ALA A 115 -17.49 -9.88 12.73
C ALA A 115 -16.64 -9.01 13.69
N GLY A 116 -15.55 -8.41 13.20
CA GLY A 116 -14.66 -7.52 13.96
C GLY A 116 -14.89 -6.04 13.68
N TRP A 117 -15.73 -5.71 12.69
CA TRP A 117 -16.03 -4.34 12.31
C TRP A 117 -16.87 -3.62 13.36
N ASN A 118 -16.44 -2.42 13.73
CA ASN A 118 -17.20 -1.49 14.54
C ASN A 118 -17.42 -0.19 13.74
N PRO A 119 -18.67 0.16 13.39
CA PRO A 119 -19.02 1.39 12.66
C PRO A 119 -18.54 2.70 13.32
N ALA A 120 -18.32 2.67 14.64
CA ALA A 120 -17.79 3.81 15.38
C ALA A 120 -16.30 4.08 15.11
N THR A 121 -15.55 3.09 14.61
CA THR A 121 -14.10 3.21 14.42
C THR A 121 -13.77 4.18 13.30
N SER A 122 -12.91 5.16 13.58
CA SER A 122 -12.43 6.13 12.59
C SER A 122 -11.46 5.52 11.58
N MET A 123 -11.45 6.05 10.36
CA MET A 123 -10.58 5.59 9.28
C MET A 123 -9.07 5.69 9.56
N PRO A 124 -8.54 6.71 10.26
CA PRO A 124 -7.14 6.73 10.66
C PRO A 124 -6.75 5.53 11.54
N VAL A 125 -7.63 5.09 12.44
CA VAL A 125 -7.41 3.92 13.28
C VAL A 125 -7.45 2.64 12.45
N VAL A 126 -8.41 2.52 11.53
CA VAL A 126 -8.49 1.36 10.60
C VAL A 126 -7.21 1.25 9.76
N LEU A 127 -6.72 2.35 9.19
CA LEU A 127 -5.50 2.38 8.38
C LEU A 127 -4.25 2.06 9.22
N ALA A 128 -4.17 2.57 10.45
CA ALA A 128 -3.08 2.26 11.37
C ALA A 128 -3.04 0.77 11.73
N GLU A 129 -4.20 0.15 11.97
CA GLU A 129 -4.31 -1.28 12.29
C GLU A 129 -3.96 -2.17 11.09
N VAL A 130 -4.41 -1.79 9.87
CA VAL A 130 -3.99 -2.46 8.63
C VAL A 130 -2.48 -2.39 8.45
N ARG A 131 -1.88 -1.21 8.68
CA ARG A 131 -0.42 -1.02 8.62
C ARG A 131 0.30 -1.92 9.63
N GLN A 132 -0.19 -1.98 10.86
CA GLN A 132 0.37 -2.82 11.92
C GLN A 132 0.26 -4.31 11.57
N SER A 133 -0.88 -4.74 11.06
CA SER A 133 -1.11 -6.11 10.61
C SER A 133 -0.15 -6.51 9.48
N LEU A 134 0.13 -5.60 8.53
CA LEU A 134 1.13 -5.82 7.48
C LEU A 134 2.54 -5.98 8.04
N LEU A 135 2.92 -5.19 9.05
CA LEU A 135 4.22 -5.31 9.73
C LEU A 135 4.37 -6.65 10.44
N GLU A 136 3.34 -7.07 11.19
CA GLU A 136 3.34 -8.31 11.95
C GLU A 136 3.35 -9.56 11.06
N SER A 137 2.75 -9.46 9.87
CA SER A 137 2.73 -10.55 8.90
C SER A 137 4.10 -10.89 8.30
N GLY A 138 5.11 -10.00 8.45
CA GLY A 138 6.44 -10.19 7.89
C GLY A 138 6.48 -10.14 6.36
N VAL A 139 5.44 -9.60 5.73
CA VAL A 139 5.36 -9.44 4.27
C VAL A 139 6.44 -8.48 3.78
N LEU A 140 7.03 -8.80 2.63
CA LEU A 140 8.05 -8.00 1.97
C LEU A 140 7.59 -7.59 0.56
N ALA A 141 8.10 -6.45 0.09
CA ALA A 141 7.94 -6.04 -1.30
C ALA A 141 8.63 -7.04 -2.22
N MET A 142 7.95 -7.42 -3.30
CA MET A 142 8.54 -8.25 -4.33
C MET A 142 9.66 -7.46 -5.03
N THR A 143 10.77 -8.10 -5.42
CA THR A 143 11.94 -7.42 -6.04
C THR A 143 12.25 -7.85 -7.47
N THR A 144 11.42 -8.72 -8.08
CA THR A 144 11.59 -9.20 -9.46
C THR A 144 11.08 -8.21 -10.52
N VAL A 145 11.62 -8.22 -11.75
CA VAL A 145 11.37 -7.20 -12.80
C VAL A 145 9.89 -7.09 -13.26
N ALA A 146 9.06 -8.08 -12.95
CA ALA A 146 7.60 -8.17 -13.15
C ALA A 146 6.73 -7.04 -12.52
N ILE A 147 7.33 -6.13 -11.74
CA ILE A 147 6.65 -5.23 -10.79
C ILE A 147 5.95 -4.01 -11.42
N LYS A 148 6.18 -3.69 -12.70
CA LYS A 148 5.44 -2.57 -13.34
C LYS A 148 3.94 -2.82 -13.46
N LYS A 149 3.46 -4.06 -13.31
CA LYS A 149 2.02 -4.31 -13.20
C LYS A 149 1.61 -4.15 -11.74
N GLU A 150 1.04 -2.99 -11.46
CA GLU A 150 0.22 -2.75 -10.27
C GLU A 150 -0.75 -3.93 -10.05
N TYR A 151 -1.27 -4.07 -8.83
CA TYR A 151 -2.43 -4.93 -8.66
C TYR A 151 -3.53 -4.46 -9.63
N PRO A 152 -4.21 -5.40 -10.34
CA PRO A 152 -5.22 -5.02 -11.31
C PRO A 152 -6.24 -4.13 -10.62
N LYS A 153 -6.68 -3.05 -11.28
CA LYS A 153 -7.78 -2.24 -10.75
C LYS A 153 -9.01 -3.16 -10.69
N PRO A 154 -9.48 -3.54 -9.49
CA PRO A 154 -10.66 -4.37 -9.42
C PRO A 154 -11.82 -3.53 -9.96
N ASP A 155 -12.74 -4.17 -10.69
CA ASP A 155 -13.91 -3.49 -11.24
C ASP A 155 -14.68 -2.78 -10.11
N VAL A 156 -15.30 -1.64 -10.39
CA VAL A 156 -15.89 -0.72 -9.38
C VAL A 156 -17.15 -1.30 -8.70
N GLN A 157 -17.48 -2.57 -8.96
CA GLN A 157 -18.63 -3.23 -8.37
C GLN A 157 -18.31 -3.76 -6.96
N LEU A 158 -18.38 -2.85 -5.98
CA LEU A 158 -18.11 -3.05 -4.55
C LEU A 158 -18.92 -4.14 -3.84
N HIS A 159 -19.84 -4.82 -4.53
CA HIS A 159 -20.83 -5.69 -3.90
C HIS A 159 -20.93 -7.09 -4.47
N ARG A 160 -20.19 -7.48 -5.51
CA ARG A 160 -20.43 -8.76 -6.24
C ARG A 160 -20.28 -10.03 -5.38
N LEU A 161 -19.49 -9.95 -4.30
CA LEU A 161 -19.25 -11.00 -3.30
C LEU A 161 -20.03 -10.78 -1.98
N CYS A 162 -21.01 -9.86 -1.98
CA CYS A 162 -21.85 -9.64 -0.81
C CYS A 162 -22.78 -10.85 -0.62
N SER A 163 -22.69 -11.48 0.55
CA SER A 163 -23.43 -12.70 0.87
C SER A 163 -24.95 -12.49 0.82
N GLU A 164 -25.43 -11.26 1.00
CA GLU A 164 -26.85 -10.92 0.91
C GLU A 164 -27.40 -10.90 -0.51
N LEU A 165 -26.54 -10.79 -1.54
CA LEU A 165 -26.97 -10.91 -2.93
C LEU A 165 -27.38 -12.34 -3.29
N PHE A 166 -26.82 -13.33 -2.61
CA PHE A 166 -27.11 -14.74 -2.85
C PHE A 166 -28.16 -15.22 -1.84
N PRO A 167 -29.37 -15.61 -2.30
CA PRO A 167 -30.40 -16.08 -1.40
C PRO A 167 -29.93 -17.38 -0.72
N THR A 168 -30.22 -17.49 0.57
CA THR A 168 -29.87 -18.69 1.34
C THR A 168 -30.70 -19.86 0.83
N ALA A 169 -30.03 -20.84 0.22
CA ALA A 169 -30.66 -22.03 -0.32
C ALA A 169 -30.86 -23.07 0.78
N ASN A 170 -31.99 -23.78 0.70
CA ASN A 170 -32.30 -24.95 1.53
C ASN A 170 -32.19 -24.70 3.04
N GLY A 171 -32.24 -23.43 3.48
CA GLY A 171 -32.15 -22.98 4.88
C GLY A 171 -31.03 -23.63 5.71
N PHE A 172 -29.88 -23.90 5.09
CA PHE A 172 -28.71 -24.47 5.77
C PHE A 172 -27.73 -23.36 6.13
N CYS A 173 -27.43 -23.20 7.41
CA CYS A 173 -26.40 -22.27 7.89
C CYS A 173 -25.83 -22.81 9.20
N LYS A 174 -24.53 -23.06 9.22
CA LYS A 174 -23.79 -23.49 10.42
C LYS A 174 -22.63 -22.54 10.65
N GLU A 175 -22.50 -22.05 11.87
CA GLU A 175 -21.44 -21.13 12.26
C GLU A 175 -20.40 -21.84 13.10
N GLY A 176 -19.11 -21.57 12.86
CA GLY A 176 -18.03 -22.14 13.65
C GLY A 176 -17.80 -23.63 13.40
N MET A 177 -18.04 -24.10 12.17
CA MET A 177 -17.63 -25.44 11.76
C MET A 177 -16.11 -25.51 11.65
N THR A 178 -15.52 -26.59 12.15
CA THR A 178 -14.09 -26.86 12.08
C THR A 178 -13.71 -27.35 10.68
N ALA A 179 -12.89 -26.59 9.96
CA ALA A 179 -12.36 -27.01 8.67
C ALA A 179 -11.23 -28.03 8.84
N LEU A 180 -11.23 -29.09 8.03
CA LEU A 180 -10.18 -30.11 7.94
C LEU A 180 -9.81 -30.36 6.49
N SER A 181 -8.53 -30.55 6.19
CA SER A 181 -8.11 -31.02 4.86
C SER A 181 -8.45 -32.49 4.62
N ALA A 182 -8.44 -32.90 3.35
CA ALA A 182 -8.58 -34.32 3.02
C ALA A 182 -7.43 -35.15 3.61
N GLU A 183 -6.21 -34.60 3.62
CA GLU A 183 -5.01 -35.25 4.18
C GLU A 183 -5.11 -35.46 5.69
N ALA A 184 -5.57 -34.45 6.43
CA ALA A 184 -5.76 -34.54 7.88
C ALA A 184 -6.90 -35.51 8.26
N ALA A 185 -7.89 -35.64 7.39
CA ALA A 185 -9.04 -36.53 7.56
C ALA A 185 -8.78 -37.98 7.08
N ALA A 186 -7.82 -38.19 6.18
CA ALA A 186 -7.52 -39.48 5.57
C ALA A 186 -7.26 -40.63 6.58
N PRO A 187 -6.58 -40.41 7.73
CA PRO A 187 -6.39 -41.46 8.73
C PRO A 187 -7.70 -42.03 9.32
N PHE A 188 -8.79 -41.25 9.26
CA PHE A 188 -10.07 -41.61 9.87
C PHE A 188 -11.13 -42.00 8.83
N LEU A 189 -11.04 -41.45 7.62
CA LEU A 189 -12.07 -41.58 6.57
C LEU A 189 -11.60 -42.33 5.32
N GLY A 190 -10.32 -42.68 5.22
CA GLY A 190 -9.75 -43.41 4.08
C GLY A 190 -9.20 -42.51 2.98
N ASP A 191 -9.17 -43.00 1.74
CA ASP A 191 -8.61 -42.27 0.60
C ASP A 191 -9.56 -41.18 0.10
N LEU A 192 -9.19 -39.92 0.38
CA LEU A 192 -9.90 -38.72 -0.03
C LEU A 192 -9.18 -37.96 -1.15
N ALA A 193 -8.26 -38.59 -1.89
CA ALA A 193 -7.53 -37.95 -2.98
C ALA A 193 -8.45 -37.36 -4.08
N ARG A 194 -9.66 -37.91 -4.23
CA ARG A 194 -10.68 -37.40 -5.15
C ARG A 194 -11.24 -36.03 -4.74
N LEU A 195 -11.24 -35.71 -3.44
CA LEU A 195 -11.71 -34.43 -2.91
C LEU A 195 -10.70 -33.32 -3.28
N GLU A 196 -9.41 -33.60 -3.12
CA GLU A 196 -8.31 -32.64 -3.35
C GLU A 196 -8.26 -32.09 -4.78
N ALA A 197 -8.67 -32.89 -5.76
CA ALA A 197 -8.72 -32.47 -7.17
C ALA A 197 -9.98 -31.68 -7.55
N THR A 198 -10.86 -31.33 -6.59
CA THR A 198 -12.16 -30.70 -6.84
C THR A 198 -12.36 -29.46 -5.96
N ASP A 199 -13.43 -28.69 -6.21
CA ASP A 199 -13.92 -27.54 -5.40
C ASP A 199 -15.06 -27.94 -4.46
N LYS A 200 -15.07 -29.20 -4.01
CA LYS A 200 -16.22 -29.76 -3.33
C LYS A 200 -16.00 -29.81 -1.82
N ILE A 201 -17.09 -29.65 -1.06
CA ILE A 201 -17.10 -29.70 0.41
C ILE A 201 -17.67 -31.04 0.90
N GLY A 202 -16.99 -31.67 1.86
CA GLY A 202 -17.52 -32.83 2.59
C GLY A 202 -18.27 -32.38 3.83
N LEU A 203 -19.52 -32.82 4.00
CA LEU A 203 -20.35 -32.49 5.17
C LEU A 203 -20.76 -33.76 5.93
N PRO A 204 -21.00 -33.69 7.25
CA PRO A 204 -21.50 -34.83 8.02
C PRO A 204 -22.82 -35.38 7.51
N PHE A 205 -23.00 -36.70 7.57
CA PHE A 205 -24.23 -37.36 7.15
C PHE A 205 -25.50 -36.87 7.87
N SER A 206 -25.39 -36.40 9.11
CA SER A 206 -26.54 -35.84 9.85
C SER A 206 -27.15 -34.61 9.16
N TYR A 207 -26.34 -33.81 8.45
CA TYR A 207 -26.82 -32.64 7.71
C TYR A 207 -27.54 -33.00 6.41
N ALA A 208 -27.32 -34.19 5.85
CA ALA A 208 -28.07 -34.67 4.69
C ALA A 208 -29.57 -34.72 5.02
N ASN A 209 -29.92 -35.32 6.17
CA ASN A 209 -31.30 -35.41 6.62
C ASN A 209 -31.91 -34.03 6.89
N GLU A 210 -31.14 -33.09 7.44
CA GLU A 210 -31.60 -31.71 7.68
C GLU A 210 -32.00 -31.00 6.37
N ILE A 211 -31.21 -31.20 5.31
CA ILE A 211 -31.44 -30.59 3.99
C ILE A 211 -32.55 -31.31 3.23
N TYR A 212 -32.47 -32.65 3.08
CA TYR A 212 -33.41 -33.42 2.28
C TYR A 212 -34.79 -33.61 2.92
N SER A 213 -34.90 -33.60 4.26
CA SER A 213 -36.21 -33.68 4.92
C SER A 213 -37.12 -32.48 4.61
N ARG A 214 -36.59 -31.40 4.03
CA ARG A 214 -37.39 -30.29 3.51
C ARG A 214 -38.27 -30.71 2.33
N ALA A 215 -37.74 -31.52 1.42
CA ALA A 215 -38.51 -32.08 0.31
C ALA A 215 -39.64 -32.98 0.83
N GLU A 216 -39.38 -33.78 1.87
CA GLU A 216 -40.39 -34.62 2.53
C GLU A 216 -41.50 -33.79 3.21
N ARG A 217 -41.18 -32.56 3.64
CA ARG A 217 -42.13 -31.60 4.23
C ARG A 217 -42.85 -30.74 3.17
N GLY A 218 -42.65 -31.01 1.87
CA GLY A 218 -43.27 -30.26 0.78
C GLY A 218 -42.71 -28.86 0.58
N GLN A 219 -41.47 -28.59 1.04
CA GLN A 219 -40.76 -27.34 0.79
C GLN A 219 -39.88 -27.46 -0.46
N ASP A 220 -39.68 -26.36 -1.17
CA ASP A 220 -38.81 -26.32 -2.35
C ASP A 220 -37.35 -26.64 -1.96
N LEU A 221 -36.81 -27.69 -2.59
CA LEU A 221 -35.41 -28.08 -2.49
C LEU A 221 -34.67 -27.57 -3.74
N GLN A 222 -33.72 -26.67 -3.54
CA GLN A 222 -32.88 -26.15 -4.62
C GLN A 222 -31.66 -27.06 -4.81
N LEU A 223 -31.51 -27.55 -6.04
CA LEU A 223 -30.36 -28.32 -6.51
C LEU A 223 -29.65 -27.57 -7.66
N PRO A 224 -28.36 -27.86 -7.90
CA PRO A 224 -27.43 -28.61 -7.06
C PRO A 224 -27.16 -27.95 -5.69
N LEU A 225 -26.70 -28.73 -4.71
CA LEU A 225 -26.35 -28.20 -3.38
C LEU A 225 -25.02 -27.45 -3.44
N THR A 226 -25.10 -26.13 -3.32
CA THR A 226 -23.95 -25.21 -3.28
C THR A 226 -23.87 -24.51 -1.92
N PHE A 227 -22.64 -24.34 -1.43
CA PHE A 227 -22.35 -23.77 -0.12
C PHE A 227 -21.30 -22.67 -0.23
N GLU A 228 -21.53 -21.57 0.46
CA GLU A 228 -20.56 -20.50 0.69
C GLU A 228 -19.84 -20.78 2.01
N VAL A 229 -18.51 -20.88 1.92
CA VAL A 229 -17.62 -20.99 3.08
C VAL A 229 -17.04 -19.61 3.36
N THR A 230 -17.26 -19.09 4.56
CA THR A 230 -16.77 -17.77 4.99
C THR A 230 -15.84 -17.92 6.20
N THR A 231 -14.66 -17.31 6.13
CA THR A 231 -13.69 -17.30 7.23
C THR A 231 -13.94 -16.15 8.19
N ARG A 232 -13.27 -16.18 9.34
CA ARG A 232 -13.31 -15.07 10.30
C ARG A 232 -12.73 -13.78 9.74
N LEU A 233 -11.78 -13.87 8.80
CA LEU A 233 -11.17 -12.73 8.13
C LEU A 233 -12.02 -12.19 6.97
N GLY A 234 -13.22 -12.74 6.75
CA GLY A 234 -14.14 -12.30 5.71
C GLY A 234 -13.83 -12.83 4.30
N ARG A 235 -12.87 -13.76 4.15
CA ARG A 235 -12.65 -14.47 2.88
C ARG A 235 -13.80 -15.43 2.62
N LYS A 236 -14.20 -15.53 1.35
CA LYS A 236 -15.35 -16.32 0.92
C LYS A 236 -15.01 -17.13 -0.31
N THR A 237 -15.39 -18.40 -0.28
CA THR A 237 -15.29 -19.29 -1.45
C THR A 237 -16.55 -20.12 -1.54
N SER A 238 -17.09 -20.24 -2.75
CA SER A 238 -18.24 -21.10 -3.03
C SER A 238 -17.78 -22.51 -3.44
N CYS A 239 -18.37 -23.52 -2.83
CA CYS A 239 -18.08 -24.94 -3.06
C CYS A 239 -19.37 -25.72 -3.31
N ALA A 240 -19.33 -26.78 -4.12
CA ALA A 240 -20.45 -27.72 -4.24
C ALA A 240 -20.33 -28.89 -3.27
N ILE A 241 -21.42 -29.60 -2.97
CA ILE A 241 -21.35 -30.82 -2.16
C ILE A 241 -20.45 -31.88 -2.84
N PHE A 242 -19.50 -32.45 -2.10
CA PHE A 242 -18.79 -33.66 -2.51
C PHE A 242 -19.64 -34.88 -2.20
N GLU A 243 -19.78 -35.15 -0.90
CA GLU A 243 -20.62 -36.18 -0.35
C GLU A 243 -20.97 -35.85 1.10
N PHE A 244 -22.01 -36.51 1.60
CA PHE A 244 -22.32 -36.52 3.01
C PHE A 244 -21.57 -37.67 3.67
N VAL A 245 -20.44 -37.35 4.28
CA VAL A 245 -19.47 -38.32 4.79
C VAL A 245 -19.97 -38.96 6.07
N ASN A 246 -19.98 -40.29 6.09
CA ASN A 246 -20.29 -41.07 7.28
C ASN A 246 -19.05 -41.18 8.17
N GLY A 247 -19.20 -40.92 9.48
CA GLY A 247 -18.08 -40.91 10.43
C GLY A 247 -17.38 -39.56 10.61
N LEU A 248 -17.73 -38.54 9.83
CA LEU A 248 -17.30 -37.16 10.08
C LEU A 248 -18.09 -36.60 11.29
N PRO A 249 -17.43 -36.12 12.36
CA PRO A 249 -18.14 -35.58 13.52
C PRO A 249 -18.97 -34.35 13.16
N GLU A 250 -20.01 -34.08 13.95
CA GLU A 250 -20.79 -32.86 13.79
C GLU A 250 -19.91 -31.61 13.98
N MET A 251 -20.29 -30.51 13.33
CA MET A 251 -19.53 -29.25 13.32
C MET A 251 -18.14 -29.37 12.69
N HIS A 252 -17.90 -30.36 11.84
CA HIS A 252 -16.69 -30.47 11.02
C HIS A 252 -17.05 -30.44 9.54
N CYS A 253 -16.20 -29.85 8.70
CA CYS A 253 -16.32 -29.92 7.25
C CYS A 253 -14.96 -30.26 6.62
N LEU A 254 -15.00 -31.00 5.52
CA LEU A 254 -13.81 -31.30 4.73
C LEU A 254 -13.68 -30.30 3.59
N LEU A 255 -12.50 -29.71 3.47
CA LEU A 255 -12.14 -28.81 2.38
C LEU A 255 -10.88 -29.31 1.68
N PRO A 256 -10.76 -29.15 0.36
CA PRO A 256 -9.51 -29.36 -0.34
C PRO A 256 -8.42 -28.42 0.20
N ARG A 257 -7.17 -28.89 0.23
CA ARG A 257 -6.03 -28.10 0.72
C ARG A 257 -5.85 -26.80 -0.05
N TRP A 258 -6.05 -26.81 -1.36
CA TRP A 258 -5.96 -25.59 -2.17
C TRP A 258 -7.05 -24.57 -1.83
N VAL A 259 -8.26 -25.00 -1.44
CA VAL A 259 -9.33 -24.11 -0.97
C VAL A 259 -8.98 -23.52 0.38
N MET A 260 -8.38 -24.32 1.28
CA MET A 260 -7.91 -23.82 2.58
C MET A 260 -6.78 -22.79 2.42
N GLU A 261 -5.84 -23.04 1.51
CA GLU A 261 -4.78 -22.10 1.16
C GLU A 261 -5.34 -20.77 0.61
N ASP A 262 -6.33 -20.83 -0.29
CA ASP A 262 -7.00 -19.66 -0.85
C ASP A 262 -7.79 -18.87 0.21
N LEU A 263 -8.50 -19.57 1.10
CA LEU A 263 -9.18 -19.00 2.25
C LEU A 263 -8.22 -18.50 3.34
N GLY A 264 -6.93 -18.82 3.24
CA GLY A 264 -5.91 -18.43 4.23
C GLY A 264 -6.15 -19.02 5.61
N ILE A 265 -6.73 -20.23 5.67
CA ILE A 265 -7.07 -20.91 6.93
C ILE A 265 -6.16 -22.12 7.15
N GLU A 266 -5.88 -22.42 8.42
CA GLU A 266 -5.15 -23.63 8.82
C GLU A 266 -6.10 -24.75 9.28
N GLU A 267 -5.53 -25.93 9.54
CA GLU A 267 -6.28 -27.05 10.08
C GLU A 267 -7.00 -26.69 11.38
N ARG A 268 -8.26 -27.10 11.48
CA ARG A 268 -9.12 -26.90 12.65
C ARG A 268 -9.55 -25.45 12.90
N GLU A 269 -9.37 -24.58 11.92
CA GLU A 269 -9.89 -23.23 12.02
C GLU A 269 -11.42 -23.20 11.83
N PRO A 270 -12.16 -22.41 12.63
CA PRO A 270 -13.60 -22.30 12.52
C PRO A 270 -14.05 -21.43 11.33
N VAL A 271 -14.92 -22.00 10.50
CA VAL A 271 -15.55 -21.36 9.33
C VAL A 271 -17.07 -21.34 9.47
N ARG A 272 -17.72 -20.41 8.76
CA ARG A 272 -19.18 -20.41 8.57
C ARG A 272 -19.48 -21.09 7.24
N VAL A 273 -20.42 -22.03 7.23
CA VAL A 273 -20.90 -22.70 6.01
C VAL A 273 -22.37 -22.40 5.83
N ARG A 274 -22.73 -21.79 4.69
CA ARG A 274 -24.10 -21.38 4.35
C ARG A 274 -24.52 -21.96 3.00
N GLY A 275 -25.70 -22.56 2.92
CA GLY A 275 -26.29 -22.98 1.65
C GLY A 275 -26.70 -21.74 0.84
N VAL A 276 -26.26 -21.65 -0.41
CA VAL A 276 -26.51 -20.48 -1.28
C VAL A 276 -27.00 -20.91 -2.64
N ALA A 277 -27.92 -20.14 -3.24
CA ALA A 277 -28.32 -20.35 -4.62
C ALA A 277 -27.47 -19.47 -5.54
N LEU A 278 -26.67 -20.09 -6.40
CA LEU A 278 -25.78 -19.40 -7.33
C LEU A 278 -26.36 -19.39 -8.75
N PRO A 279 -26.22 -18.27 -9.49
CA PRO A 279 -26.61 -18.20 -10.90
C PRO A 279 -25.64 -19.01 -11.77
N LEU A 280 -26.12 -19.45 -12.94
CA LEU A 280 -25.32 -20.15 -13.94
C LEU A 280 -24.29 -19.20 -14.57
N ILE A 281 -23.07 -19.69 -14.79
CA ILE A 281 -21.97 -18.97 -15.43
C ILE A 281 -22.29 -18.59 -16.87
N THR A 282 -21.86 -17.40 -17.28
CA THR A 282 -21.99 -16.89 -18.67
C THR A 282 -20.64 -16.53 -19.29
N ALA A 283 -19.80 -15.85 -18.52
CA ALA A 283 -18.44 -15.51 -18.89
C ALA A 283 -17.53 -15.50 -17.65
N VAL A 284 -16.24 -15.81 -17.86
CA VAL A 284 -15.21 -15.74 -16.82
C VAL A 284 -13.93 -15.14 -17.39
N LYS A 285 -13.34 -14.22 -16.63
CA LYS A 285 -12.00 -13.68 -16.88
C LYS A 285 -11.04 -14.29 -15.88
N ILE A 286 -9.94 -14.83 -16.39
CA ILE A 286 -8.93 -15.48 -15.54
C ILE A 286 -7.56 -14.84 -15.73
N GLN A 287 -6.73 -14.91 -14.69
CA GLN A 287 -5.38 -14.38 -14.67
C GLN A 287 -4.39 -15.41 -14.11
N PRO A 288 -3.43 -15.94 -14.89
CA PRO A 288 -2.39 -16.83 -14.37
C PRO A 288 -1.48 -16.12 -13.37
N HIS A 289 -0.96 -16.87 -12.40
CA HIS A 289 -0.07 -16.29 -11.38
C HIS A 289 1.32 -15.94 -11.91
N GLY A 290 1.80 -16.66 -12.94
CA GLY A 290 3.17 -16.53 -13.41
C GLY A 290 3.41 -16.91 -14.87
N VAL A 291 4.58 -16.54 -15.41
CA VAL A 291 5.02 -16.80 -16.78
C VAL A 291 5.15 -18.29 -17.09
N GLY A 292 5.42 -19.12 -16.08
CA GLY A 292 5.54 -20.57 -16.24
C GLY A 292 4.28 -21.22 -16.80
N PHE A 293 3.11 -20.59 -16.63
CA PHE A 293 1.87 -21.03 -17.28
C PHE A 293 1.95 -20.94 -18.81
N TYR A 294 2.52 -19.86 -19.36
CA TYR A 294 2.64 -19.68 -20.81
C TYR A 294 3.67 -20.61 -21.42
N GLU A 295 4.78 -20.84 -20.72
CA GLU A 295 5.79 -21.80 -21.17
C GLU A 295 5.19 -23.21 -21.28
N ALA A 296 4.38 -23.60 -20.28
CA ALA A 296 3.65 -24.86 -20.30
C ALA A 296 2.63 -24.93 -21.43
N VAL A 297 1.84 -23.87 -21.61
CA VAL A 297 0.88 -23.74 -22.72
C VAL A 297 1.58 -23.83 -24.08
N GLN A 298 2.70 -23.14 -24.28
CA GLN A 298 3.45 -23.18 -25.55
C GLN A 298 3.98 -24.59 -25.85
N SER A 299 4.27 -25.37 -24.81
CA SER A 299 4.70 -26.76 -24.95
C SER A 299 3.54 -27.72 -25.29
N CYS A 300 2.31 -27.35 -24.96
CA CYS A 300 1.10 -28.09 -25.31
C CYS A 300 0.54 -27.60 -26.65
N SER A 301 0.31 -28.49 -27.62
CA SER A 301 -0.23 -28.13 -28.94
C SER A 301 -1.72 -27.79 -28.95
N GLU A 302 -2.31 -27.49 -27.79
CA GLU A 302 -3.75 -27.27 -27.61
C GLU A 302 -4.08 -25.77 -27.53
N ASP A 303 -5.29 -25.40 -27.94
CA ASP A 303 -5.79 -24.04 -27.77
C ASP A 303 -6.01 -23.74 -26.27
N VAL A 304 -5.46 -22.62 -25.80
CA VAL A 304 -5.51 -22.16 -24.41
C VAL A 304 -6.93 -22.11 -23.88
N SER A 305 -7.84 -21.57 -24.69
CA SER A 305 -9.23 -21.41 -24.29
C SER A 305 -9.92 -22.75 -24.08
N ALA A 306 -9.62 -23.74 -24.93
CA ALA A 306 -10.17 -25.09 -24.83
C ALA A 306 -9.62 -25.83 -23.61
N LEU A 307 -8.30 -25.76 -23.39
CA LEU A 307 -7.64 -26.35 -22.22
C LEU A 307 -8.19 -25.77 -20.91
N LEU A 308 -8.35 -24.45 -20.84
CA LEU A 308 -8.93 -23.77 -19.69
C LEU A 308 -10.38 -24.15 -19.48
N THR A 309 -11.20 -24.19 -20.53
CA THR A 309 -12.60 -24.63 -20.44
C THR A 309 -12.70 -26.05 -19.93
N GLN A 310 -11.85 -26.97 -20.43
CA GLN A 310 -11.80 -28.34 -19.97
C GLN A 310 -11.36 -28.45 -18.51
N SER A 311 -10.32 -27.73 -18.10
CA SER A 311 -9.82 -27.75 -16.72
C SER A 311 -10.84 -27.13 -15.75
N LEU A 312 -11.42 -25.97 -16.13
CA LEU A 312 -12.44 -25.28 -15.33
C LEU A 312 -13.73 -26.08 -15.19
N SER A 313 -14.08 -26.90 -16.19
CA SER A 313 -15.26 -27.79 -16.12
C SER A 313 -15.16 -28.88 -15.04
N ARG A 314 -13.97 -29.12 -14.49
CA ARG A 314 -13.79 -30.02 -13.34
C ARG A 314 -14.37 -29.42 -12.05
N TYR A 315 -14.49 -28.09 -12.00
CA TYR A 315 -15.04 -27.34 -10.88
C TYR A 315 -16.55 -27.16 -11.02
N SER A 316 -17.21 -27.05 -9.88
CA SER A 316 -18.67 -26.94 -9.77
C SER A 316 -19.10 -25.48 -9.61
N CYS A 317 -18.28 -24.69 -8.91
CA CYS A 317 -18.48 -23.28 -8.59
C CYS A 317 -17.19 -22.49 -8.87
N LEU A 318 -17.34 -21.22 -9.24
CA LEU A 318 -16.23 -20.27 -9.32
C LEU A 318 -16.59 -19.02 -8.51
N THR A 319 -15.60 -18.47 -7.82
CA THR A 319 -15.74 -17.27 -7.00
C THR A 319 -14.68 -16.26 -7.44
N GLU A 320 -15.05 -15.00 -7.63
CA GLU A 320 -14.11 -13.92 -7.92
C GLU A 320 -13.04 -13.82 -6.81
N ASP A 321 -11.84 -13.37 -7.20
CA ASP A 321 -10.65 -13.27 -6.36
C ASP A 321 -10.03 -14.58 -5.87
N THR A 322 -10.64 -15.74 -6.14
CA THR A 322 -10.10 -17.05 -5.73
C THR A 322 -9.04 -17.58 -6.70
N ALA A 323 -8.02 -18.24 -6.16
CA ALA A 323 -6.95 -18.88 -6.91
C ALA A 323 -7.22 -20.38 -7.07
N VAL A 324 -7.48 -20.80 -8.30
CA VAL A 324 -7.86 -22.17 -8.65
C VAL A 324 -6.70 -22.87 -9.38
N PRO A 325 -6.35 -24.12 -9.04
CA PRO A 325 -5.32 -24.86 -9.76
C PRO A 325 -5.80 -25.31 -11.14
N VAL A 326 -5.00 -25.09 -12.18
CA VAL A 326 -5.28 -25.50 -13.55
C VAL A 326 -4.22 -26.49 -14.00
N ASP A 327 -4.69 -27.62 -14.52
CA ASP A 327 -3.84 -28.69 -15.07
C ASP A 327 -3.48 -28.39 -16.52
N VAL A 328 -2.19 -28.16 -16.78
CA VAL A 328 -1.62 -27.93 -18.11
C VAL A 328 -0.57 -29.02 -18.36
N GLY A 329 -0.88 -29.98 -19.23
CA GLY A 329 0.06 -31.05 -19.59
C GLY A 329 0.51 -31.93 -18.41
N GLY A 330 -0.30 -32.05 -17.35
CA GLY A 330 0.02 -32.82 -16.14
C GLY A 330 0.72 -32.02 -15.04
N SER A 331 0.94 -30.72 -15.23
CA SER A 331 1.47 -29.81 -14.21
C SER A 331 0.40 -28.82 -13.76
N PHE A 332 0.29 -28.60 -12.44
CA PHE A 332 -0.71 -27.70 -11.87
C PHE A 332 -0.16 -26.27 -11.73
N TYR A 333 -0.86 -25.30 -12.31
CA TYR A 333 -0.56 -23.88 -12.22
C TYR A 333 -1.70 -23.13 -11.54
N LYS A 334 -1.39 -22.22 -10.61
CA LYS A 334 -2.42 -21.40 -9.95
C LYS A 334 -2.90 -20.29 -10.90
N VAL A 335 -4.21 -20.17 -11.03
CA VAL A 335 -4.87 -19.16 -11.86
C VAL A 335 -5.95 -18.46 -11.03
N GLN A 336 -5.92 -17.13 -10.99
CA GLN A 336 -6.91 -16.33 -10.29
C GLN A 336 -8.15 -16.11 -11.17
N ILE A 337 -9.33 -16.22 -10.57
CA ILE A 337 -10.58 -15.76 -11.18
C ILE A 337 -10.68 -14.24 -11.02
N ALA A 338 -10.34 -13.51 -12.07
CA ALA A 338 -10.36 -12.04 -12.07
C ALA A 338 -11.79 -11.48 -12.14
N ARG A 339 -12.70 -12.15 -12.86
CA ARG A 339 -14.11 -11.75 -12.95
C ARG A 339 -15.01 -12.92 -13.33
N ALA A 340 -16.21 -12.97 -12.77
CA ALA A 340 -17.27 -13.91 -13.13
C ALA A 340 -18.57 -13.16 -13.48
N GLU A 341 -19.40 -13.75 -14.34
CA GLU A 341 -20.71 -13.19 -14.73
C GLU A 341 -21.82 -14.25 -14.67
N PRO A 342 -23.01 -13.91 -14.13
CA PRO A 342 -23.52 -12.56 -13.83
C PRO A 342 -23.18 -12.00 -12.43
N GLY A 343 -22.83 -12.84 -11.45
CA GLY A 343 -22.47 -12.44 -10.09
C GLY A 343 -21.01 -12.74 -9.74
N GLY A 344 -20.57 -12.34 -8.55
CA GLY A 344 -19.20 -12.62 -8.07
C GLY A 344 -18.97 -14.07 -7.64
N SER A 345 -20.04 -14.85 -7.49
CA SER A 345 -19.98 -16.30 -7.35
C SER A 345 -20.99 -16.93 -8.30
N VAL A 346 -20.55 -17.93 -9.04
CA VAL A 346 -21.34 -18.57 -10.10
C VAL A 346 -21.19 -20.09 -10.01
N ARG A 347 -22.20 -20.81 -10.48
CA ARG A 347 -22.12 -22.26 -10.68
C ARG A 347 -21.86 -22.59 -12.15
N ILE A 348 -21.05 -23.62 -12.38
CA ILE A 348 -20.77 -24.17 -13.73
C ILE A 348 -21.78 -25.27 -14.08
N ILE A 349 -22.13 -26.12 -13.10
CA ILE A 349 -23.00 -27.27 -13.33
C ILE A 349 -24.47 -26.83 -13.37
N ASP A 350 -25.16 -27.16 -14.46
CA ASP A 350 -26.61 -27.04 -14.56
C ASP A 350 -27.29 -28.36 -14.19
N SER A 351 -28.37 -28.25 -13.42
CA SER A 351 -29.18 -29.39 -12.94
C SER A 351 -29.87 -30.15 -14.07
N ASP A 352 -30.02 -29.53 -15.25
CA ASP A 352 -30.83 -30.03 -16.36
C ASP A 352 -30.02 -30.59 -17.54
N VAL A 353 -28.69 -30.46 -17.55
CA VAL A 353 -27.87 -30.77 -18.74
C VAL A 353 -26.65 -31.62 -18.38
N GLN A 354 -26.65 -32.88 -18.83
CA GLN A 354 -25.50 -33.81 -18.74
C GLN A 354 -24.34 -33.45 -19.71
N HIS A 355 -24.37 -32.27 -20.33
CA HIS A 355 -23.45 -31.86 -21.39
C HIS A 355 -22.83 -30.49 -21.10
N HIS A 356 -21.53 -30.40 -21.38
CA HIS A 356 -20.66 -29.23 -21.20
C HIS A 356 -21.33 -27.93 -21.69
N PHE A 357 -21.58 -27.01 -20.77
CA PHE A 357 -22.03 -25.66 -21.11
C PHE A 357 -20.83 -24.85 -21.63
N GLU A 358 -20.95 -24.29 -22.84
CA GLU A 358 -19.94 -23.40 -23.41
C GLU A 358 -20.08 -22.00 -22.79
N PHE A 359 -19.17 -21.64 -21.89
CA PHE A 359 -19.04 -20.28 -21.36
C PHE A 359 -17.82 -19.61 -21.98
N LYS A 360 -17.85 -18.27 -22.07
CA LYS A 360 -16.72 -17.52 -22.61
C LYS A 360 -15.60 -17.44 -21.59
N VAL A 361 -14.40 -17.86 -21.97
CA VAL A 361 -13.18 -17.69 -21.19
C VAL A 361 -12.35 -16.58 -21.80
N ASP A 362 -12.23 -15.49 -21.06
CA ASP A 362 -11.41 -14.35 -21.41
C ASP A 362 -10.11 -14.38 -20.58
N PHE A 363 -9.04 -13.89 -21.20
CA PHE A 363 -7.70 -14.00 -20.64
C PHE A 363 -7.13 -12.64 -20.26
N VAL A 364 -6.71 -12.49 -19.01
CA VAL A 364 -5.90 -11.37 -18.53
C VAL A 364 -4.45 -11.83 -18.44
N PRO A 365 -3.49 -11.09 -19.03
CA PRO A 365 -2.08 -11.43 -18.93
C PRO A 365 -1.60 -11.57 -17.48
N ALA A 366 -0.70 -12.53 -17.23
CA ALA A 366 -0.08 -12.69 -15.92
C ALA A 366 0.67 -11.41 -15.52
N PRO A 367 0.72 -11.12 -14.22
CA PRO A 367 1.42 -9.93 -13.71
C PRO A 367 2.89 -9.87 -14.11
N ASP A 368 3.54 -11.02 -14.24
CA ASP A 368 4.97 -11.14 -14.57
C ASP A 368 5.26 -11.35 -16.05
N LEU A 369 4.23 -11.49 -16.89
CA LEU A 369 4.41 -11.49 -18.34
C LEU A 369 4.79 -10.09 -18.80
N GLU A 370 6.10 -9.89 -19.04
CA GLU A 370 6.66 -8.65 -19.55
C GLU A 370 6.26 -8.42 -21.01
N ASP A 371 5.68 -7.25 -21.31
CA ASP A 371 5.66 -6.75 -22.68
C ASP A 371 7.08 -6.27 -23.04
N GLU A 372 7.62 -6.69 -24.20
CA GLU A 372 8.96 -6.29 -24.66
C GLU A 372 9.15 -4.77 -24.67
N ALA A 373 8.06 -4.02 -24.92
CA ALA A 373 8.02 -2.56 -24.86
C ALA A 373 8.24 -2.02 -23.43
N ALA A 374 7.62 -2.64 -22.41
CA ALA A 374 7.75 -2.22 -21.01
C ALA A 374 9.17 -2.49 -20.47
N ARG A 375 9.79 -3.60 -20.90
CA ARG A 375 11.19 -3.95 -20.58
C ARG A 375 12.18 -2.96 -21.18
N LYS A 376 11.97 -2.58 -22.44
CA LYS A 376 12.80 -1.57 -23.12
C LYS A 376 12.66 -0.20 -22.46
N GLU A 377 11.43 0.22 -22.16
CA GLU A 377 11.17 1.47 -21.45
C GLU A 377 11.82 1.49 -20.06
N PHE A 378 11.84 0.34 -19.35
CA PHE A 378 12.55 0.22 -18.08
C PHE A 378 14.07 0.38 -18.23
N GLN A 379 14.67 -0.27 -19.23
CA GLN A 379 16.09 -0.11 -19.53
C GLN A 379 16.43 1.35 -19.86
N ASP A 380 15.60 2.01 -20.66
CA ASP A 380 15.78 3.41 -21.04
C ASP A 380 15.68 4.35 -19.83
N LYS A 381 14.68 4.16 -18.96
CA LYS A 381 14.53 4.92 -17.70
C LYS A 381 15.68 4.68 -16.73
N ALA A 382 16.10 3.44 -16.55
CA ALA A 382 17.24 3.08 -15.69
C ALA A 382 18.54 3.72 -16.19
N VAL A 383 18.79 3.70 -17.51
CA VAL A 383 19.95 4.35 -18.12
C VAL A 383 19.88 5.87 -17.96
N ALA A 384 18.70 6.48 -18.11
CA ALA A 384 18.50 7.91 -17.89
C ALA A 384 18.74 8.31 -16.42
N ALA A 385 18.19 7.56 -15.46
CA ALA A 385 18.39 7.80 -14.03
C ALA A 385 19.86 7.68 -13.61
N LEU A 386 20.59 6.68 -14.14
CA LEU A 386 22.03 6.53 -13.89
C LEU A 386 22.85 7.69 -14.46
N LYS A 387 22.46 8.25 -15.62
CA LYS A 387 23.11 9.45 -16.17
C LYS A 387 22.85 10.67 -15.28
N LEU A 388 21.59 10.90 -14.91
CA LEU A 388 21.21 12.02 -14.06
C LEU A 388 21.95 12.00 -12.70
N ARG A 389 22.04 10.83 -12.06
CA ARG A 389 22.74 10.68 -10.77
C ARG A 389 24.25 10.93 -10.89
N ARG A 390 24.86 10.55 -12.02
CA ARG A 390 26.26 10.86 -12.32
C ARG A 390 26.48 12.36 -12.54
N GLU A 391 25.55 13.01 -13.24
CA GLU A 391 25.58 14.46 -13.46
C GLU A 391 25.41 15.21 -12.13
N GLN A 392 24.42 14.85 -11.31
CA GLN A 392 24.23 15.42 -9.97
C GLN A 392 25.43 15.23 -9.06
N SER A 393 26.03 14.02 -9.03
CA SER A 393 27.23 13.77 -8.23
C SER A 393 28.44 14.55 -8.75
N ALA A 394 28.58 14.70 -10.06
CA ALA A 394 29.63 15.51 -10.66
C ALA A 394 29.43 17.00 -10.32
N GLN A 395 28.19 17.50 -10.36
CA GLN A 395 27.84 18.86 -10.00
C GLN A 395 28.08 19.15 -8.51
N GLN A 396 27.62 18.29 -7.61
CA GLN A 396 27.91 18.41 -6.18
C GLN A 396 29.42 18.41 -5.87
N LYS A 397 30.20 17.59 -6.57
CA LYS A 397 31.66 17.59 -6.45
C LYS A 397 32.30 18.87 -6.98
N GLN A 398 31.76 19.43 -8.07
CA GLN A 398 32.21 20.71 -8.62
C GLN A 398 31.88 21.87 -7.67
N ASP A 399 30.65 21.94 -7.16
CA ASP A 399 30.20 22.97 -6.21
C ASP A 399 31.02 22.91 -4.92
N LEU A 400 31.27 21.71 -4.38
CA LEU A 400 32.13 21.53 -3.20
C LEU A 400 33.57 21.99 -3.48
N ALA A 401 34.13 21.63 -4.63
CA ALA A 401 35.47 22.05 -5.02
C ALA A 401 35.58 23.57 -5.19
N GLU A 402 34.55 24.22 -5.71
CA GLU A 402 34.48 25.68 -5.83
C GLU A 402 34.42 26.34 -4.45
N ARG A 403 33.56 25.86 -3.53
CA ARG A 403 33.48 26.36 -2.15
C ARG A 403 34.81 26.22 -1.40
N VAL A 404 35.47 25.07 -1.50
CA VAL A 404 36.80 24.84 -0.91
C VAL A 404 37.84 25.79 -1.52
N ARG A 405 37.79 26.01 -2.84
CA ARG A 405 38.71 26.94 -3.53
C ARG A 405 38.49 28.39 -3.10
N GLU A 406 37.24 28.81 -2.92
CA GLU A 406 36.91 30.14 -2.37
C GLU A 406 37.39 30.30 -0.92
N ALA A 407 37.20 29.28 -0.09
CA ALA A 407 37.69 29.27 1.29
C ALA A 407 39.20 29.46 1.36
N ARG A 408 39.94 28.71 0.53
CA ARG A 408 41.40 28.85 0.39
C ARG A 408 41.78 30.24 -0.12
N ARG A 409 41.07 30.79 -1.12
CA ARG A 409 41.32 32.14 -1.64
C ARG A 409 41.20 33.21 -0.54
N ARG A 410 40.10 33.19 0.23
CA ARG A 410 39.88 34.16 1.32
C ARG A 410 40.95 34.06 2.40
N ARG A 411 41.33 32.83 2.79
CA ARG A 411 42.42 32.61 3.75
C ARG A 411 43.75 33.13 3.23
N TYR A 412 44.08 32.83 1.98
CA TYR A 412 45.28 33.33 1.31
C TYR A 412 45.32 34.87 1.29
N GLU A 413 44.21 35.53 0.93
CA GLU A 413 44.11 36.99 0.94
C GLU A 413 44.30 37.58 2.34
N LEU A 414 43.75 36.94 3.38
CA LEU A 414 43.91 37.36 4.77
C LEU A 414 45.37 37.21 5.25
N LEU A 415 46.04 36.10 4.95
CA LEU A 415 47.43 35.88 5.31
C LEU A 415 48.38 36.81 4.54
N ARG A 416 48.12 37.03 3.25
CA ARG A 416 48.83 38.02 2.43
C ARG A 416 48.63 39.43 2.98
N GLY A 417 47.41 39.81 3.37
CA GLY A 417 47.11 41.09 3.99
C GLY A 417 47.83 41.29 5.33
N LYS A 418 47.86 40.25 6.18
CA LYS A 418 48.65 40.25 7.42
C LYS A 418 50.15 40.42 7.15
N ALA A 419 50.70 39.64 6.22
CA ALA A 419 52.11 39.76 5.83
C ALA A 419 52.44 41.16 5.27
N ALA A 420 51.55 41.74 4.45
CA ALA A 420 51.69 43.10 3.93
C ALA A 420 51.68 44.17 5.05
N SER A 421 50.78 44.04 6.02
CA SER A 421 50.71 44.96 7.16
C SER A 421 51.95 44.88 8.06
N ALA A 422 52.47 43.67 8.31
CA ALA A 422 53.69 43.44 9.09
C ALA A 422 54.96 43.84 8.31
N ALA A 423 54.93 43.83 6.98
CA ALA A 423 56.01 44.25 6.09
C ALA A 423 56.15 45.77 5.94
N ALA A 424 55.11 46.56 6.27
CA ALA A 424 55.04 48.00 6.04
C ALA A 424 56.08 48.83 6.83
N GLY A 425 56.77 48.24 7.81
CA GLY A 425 57.82 48.89 8.60
C GLY A 425 59.26 48.78 8.06
N GLY A 426 59.50 48.02 6.98
CA GLY A 426 60.86 47.78 6.43
C GLY A 426 61.08 48.38 5.03
N LYS A 427 62.30 48.85 4.74
CA LYS A 427 62.66 49.34 3.40
C LYS A 427 62.91 48.17 2.45
N ALA A 428 62.22 48.18 1.31
CA ALA A 428 62.25 47.11 0.29
C ALA A 428 63.51 47.08 -0.60
N ASP A 429 64.47 47.97 -0.36
CA ASP A 429 65.75 47.98 -1.08
C ASP A 429 66.89 48.08 -0.07
N GLY A 430 67.67 47.01 0.03
CA GLY A 430 68.68 46.84 1.06
C GLY A 430 69.73 45.80 0.68
N GLU A 431 70.75 45.67 1.53
CA GLU A 431 71.98 44.93 1.21
C GLU A 431 71.82 43.39 1.30
N VAL A 432 70.74 42.86 1.88
CA VAL A 432 70.55 41.42 2.11
C VAL A 432 69.74 40.79 0.97
N GLU A 433 70.39 40.04 0.09
CA GLU A 433 69.73 39.27 -0.98
C GLU A 433 69.33 37.88 -0.49
N VAL A 434 68.06 37.51 -0.63
CA VAL A 434 67.54 36.19 -0.24
C VAL A 434 66.82 35.55 -1.41
N ALA A 435 67.07 34.25 -1.64
CA ALA A 435 66.39 33.47 -2.66
C ALA A 435 65.41 32.48 -2.03
N LEU A 436 64.15 32.52 -2.45
CA LEU A 436 63.09 31.60 -2.07
C LEU A 436 62.93 30.53 -3.15
N ARG A 437 63.01 29.25 -2.77
CA ARG A 437 62.64 28.12 -3.60
C ARG A 437 61.20 27.73 -3.30
N LEU A 438 60.34 27.80 -4.32
CA LEU A 438 58.92 27.49 -4.23
C LEU A 438 58.67 25.98 -4.44
N PRO A 439 57.52 25.45 -3.99
CA PRO A 439 57.19 24.02 -4.12
C PRO A 439 57.12 23.49 -5.56
N ASP A 440 56.86 24.35 -6.54
CA ASP A 440 56.90 24.03 -7.98
C ASP A 440 58.32 23.94 -8.57
N GLY A 441 59.35 24.20 -7.75
CA GLY A 441 60.76 24.21 -8.15
C GLY A 441 61.27 25.55 -8.67
N SER A 442 60.39 26.54 -8.85
CA SER A 442 60.76 27.89 -9.27
C SER A 442 61.46 28.67 -8.14
N GLN A 443 62.16 29.75 -8.50
CA GLN A 443 62.90 30.58 -7.54
C GLN A 443 62.56 32.05 -7.70
N VAL A 444 62.24 32.69 -6.57
CA VAL A 444 61.99 34.13 -6.48
C VAL A 444 63.06 34.75 -5.59
N LYS A 445 63.63 35.87 -6.01
CA LYS A 445 64.69 36.56 -5.25
C LYS A 445 64.21 37.94 -4.83
N GLY A 446 64.60 38.37 -3.64
CA GLY A 446 64.34 39.71 -3.12
C GLY A 446 65.56 40.29 -2.41
N ARG A 447 65.62 41.62 -2.35
CA ARG A 447 66.62 42.37 -1.58
C ARG A 447 65.92 43.08 -0.43
N PHE A 448 66.49 42.99 0.76
CA PHE A 448 65.87 43.47 1.99
C PHE A 448 66.88 44.25 2.83
N ALA A 449 66.40 45.25 3.58
CA ALA A 449 67.24 45.97 4.53
C ALA A 449 67.49 45.15 5.79
N GLU A 450 68.67 45.29 6.39
CA GLU A 450 69.02 44.66 7.66
C GLU A 450 68.04 45.07 8.78
N ASN A 451 67.63 44.11 9.61
CA ASN A 451 66.60 44.25 10.64
C ASN A 451 65.16 44.46 10.12
N SER A 452 64.90 44.23 8.84
CA SER A 452 63.52 44.17 8.34
C SER A 452 62.80 42.91 8.85
N PRO A 453 61.48 42.93 9.04
CA PRO A 453 60.74 41.76 9.52
C PRO A 453 60.72 40.65 8.46
N VAL A 454 60.80 39.38 8.89
CA VAL A 454 60.68 38.19 8.02
C VAL A 454 59.32 38.15 7.31
N ALA A 455 58.32 38.90 7.78
CA ALA A 455 57.07 39.15 7.07
C ALA A 455 57.27 39.66 5.62
N GLN A 456 58.37 40.37 5.31
CA GLN A 456 58.70 40.79 3.94
C GLN A 456 59.09 39.61 3.03
N LEU A 457 59.77 38.59 3.57
CA LEU A 457 60.09 37.36 2.86
C LEU A 457 58.82 36.51 2.65
N ALA A 458 57.93 36.49 3.64
CA ALA A 458 56.63 35.83 3.52
C ALA A 458 55.75 36.51 2.46
N LEU A 459 55.74 37.85 2.41
CA LEU A 459 55.02 38.62 1.38
C LEU A 459 55.56 38.33 -0.02
N LEU A 460 56.89 38.28 -0.20
CA LEU A 460 57.51 37.89 -1.46
C LEU A 460 57.10 36.47 -1.91
N ALA A 461 56.95 35.54 -0.96
CA ALA A 461 56.45 34.20 -1.24
C ALA A 461 54.97 34.21 -1.65
N TYR A 462 54.12 34.98 -0.96
CA TYR A 462 52.69 35.11 -1.28
C TYR A 462 52.43 35.83 -2.61
N ASP A 463 53.30 36.77 -3.02
CA ASP A 463 53.15 37.49 -4.29
C ASP A 463 53.65 36.71 -5.53
N SER A 464 54.25 35.54 -5.30
CA SER A 464 54.77 34.68 -6.37
C SER A 464 53.67 34.18 -7.32
N PRO A 465 54.01 33.86 -8.59
CA PRO A 465 53.05 33.29 -9.55
C PRO A 465 52.44 31.97 -9.04
N TRP A 466 53.26 31.11 -8.44
CA TRP A 466 52.83 29.86 -7.84
C TRP A 466 51.78 30.08 -6.74
N ALA A 467 52.02 31.01 -5.81
CA ALA A 467 51.09 31.22 -4.70
C ALA A 467 49.73 31.79 -5.14
N LYS A 468 49.69 32.56 -6.23
CA LYS A 468 48.45 33.08 -6.82
C LYS A 468 47.61 32.00 -7.52
N GLU A 469 48.26 30.96 -8.03
CA GLU A 469 47.61 29.84 -8.70
C GLU A 469 47.20 28.73 -7.72
N ALA A 470 48.10 28.37 -6.80
CA ALA A 470 47.94 27.27 -5.85
C ALA A 470 47.09 27.62 -4.61
N LEU A 471 46.97 28.90 -4.26
CA LEU A 471 46.22 29.38 -3.08
C LEU A 471 46.60 28.63 -1.78
N PRO A 472 47.87 28.70 -1.35
CA PRO A 472 48.38 27.90 -0.23
C PRO A 472 47.68 28.27 1.08
N TRP A 473 47.37 27.26 1.90
CA TRP A 473 46.66 27.46 3.19
C TRP A 473 47.50 28.25 4.22
N GLY A 474 48.82 28.05 4.19
CA GLY A 474 49.82 28.70 5.04
C GLY A 474 51.22 28.39 4.50
N LEU A 475 52.23 29.18 4.89
CA LEU A 475 53.60 29.03 4.39
C LEU A 475 54.60 28.93 5.55
N HIS A 476 55.52 27.97 5.44
CA HIS A 476 56.67 27.82 6.31
C HIS A 476 57.96 28.11 5.54
N LEU A 477 58.72 29.12 5.98
CA LEU A 477 60.03 29.44 5.42
C LEU A 477 61.13 28.67 6.17
N ARG A 478 61.80 27.73 5.49
CA ARG A 478 62.82 26.86 6.10
C ARG A 478 64.22 27.13 5.58
N LEU A 479 65.19 27.25 6.49
CA LEU A 479 66.62 27.26 6.19
C LEU A 479 67.17 25.84 6.06
N ALA A 480 68.08 25.63 5.11
CA ALA A 480 68.75 24.34 4.92
C ALA A 480 69.83 24.09 5.99
N TYR A 481 70.55 25.14 6.42
CA TYR A 481 71.62 25.04 7.42
C TYR A 481 71.87 26.40 8.11
N PRO A 482 71.79 26.51 9.45
CA PRO A 482 71.19 25.53 10.37
C PRO A 482 69.70 25.31 10.05
N LYS A 483 69.20 24.09 10.26
CA LYS A 483 67.79 23.75 9.99
C LYS A 483 66.88 24.51 10.96
N LYS A 484 66.36 25.66 10.53
CA LYS A 484 65.45 26.51 11.30
C LYS A 484 64.25 26.92 10.44
N VAL A 485 63.05 26.86 11.02
CA VAL A 485 61.85 27.48 10.45
C VAL A 485 61.80 28.91 10.98
N LEU A 486 61.76 29.88 10.08
CA LEU A 486 61.68 31.30 10.46
C LEU A 486 60.26 31.62 10.94
N LYS A 487 60.15 32.30 12.08
CA LYS A 487 58.86 32.74 12.64
C LYS A 487 58.52 34.15 12.15
N GLU A 488 57.24 34.52 12.15
CA GLU A 488 56.75 35.82 11.67
C GLU A 488 57.35 37.04 12.39
N GLY A 489 57.78 36.87 13.65
CA GLY A 489 58.45 37.91 14.44
C GLY A 489 59.98 37.93 14.34
N ASP A 490 60.60 37.05 13.56
CA ASP A 490 62.05 37.05 13.36
C ASP A 490 62.46 38.24 12.46
N LEU A 491 63.69 38.74 12.65
CA LEU A 491 64.26 39.83 11.84
C LEU A 491 65.26 39.27 10.80
N ILE A 492 65.37 39.97 9.67
CA ILE A 492 66.32 39.66 8.61
C ILE A 492 67.72 40.15 9.03
N THR A 493 68.61 39.22 9.39
CA THR A 493 70.02 39.50 9.75
C THR A 493 70.97 39.29 8.56
N LYS A 494 72.22 39.78 8.66
CA LYS A 494 73.25 39.59 7.62
C LYS A 494 73.57 38.13 7.31
N ASP A 495 73.32 37.21 8.24
CA ASP A 495 73.51 35.76 8.05
C ASP A 495 72.58 35.19 6.96
N LEU A 496 71.48 35.89 6.67
CA LEU A 496 70.55 35.53 5.60
C LEU A 496 71.02 36.02 4.22
N HIS A 497 72.10 36.81 4.12
CA HIS A 497 72.62 37.29 2.84
C HIS A 497 73.11 36.12 1.98
N ARG A 498 72.56 35.99 0.76
CA ARG A 498 72.75 34.89 -0.21
C ARG A 498 72.24 33.53 0.26
N SER A 499 71.45 33.48 1.33
CA SER A 499 70.80 32.26 1.78
C SER A 499 69.66 31.84 0.85
N LYS A 500 69.47 30.52 0.72
CA LYS A 500 68.36 29.88 -0.01
C LYS A 500 67.36 29.32 0.99
N LEU A 501 66.15 29.88 1.00
CA LEU A 501 65.04 29.42 1.84
C LEU A 501 64.14 28.50 1.02
N SER A 502 63.72 27.39 1.63
CA SER A 502 62.70 26.51 1.08
C SER A 502 61.34 26.94 1.58
N VAL A 503 60.42 27.26 0.68
CA VAL A 503 59.02 27.49 1.01
C VAL A 503 58.31 26.14 1.06
N GLN A 504 57.63 25.86 2.17
CA GLN A 504 56.79 24.68 2.32
C GLN A 504 55.37 25.09 2.67
N GLU A 505 54.39 24.50 1.98
CA GLU A 505 52.98 24.72 2.28
C GLU A 505 52.62 24.03 3.60
N GLU A 506 51.86 24.75 4.42
CA GLU A 506 51.20 24.17 5.59
C GLU A 506 50.06 23.25 5.16
N GLN A 507 49.98 22.07 5.76
CA GLN A 507 48.91 21.12 5.44
C GLN A 507 47.56 21.74 5.81
N ALA A 508 46.67 21.83 4.82
CA ALA A 508 45.31 22.28 5.05
C ALA A 508 44.57 21.27 5.96
N PRO A 509 43.69 21.74 6.86
CA PRO A 509 42.78 20.88 7.60
C PRO A 509 41.82 20.15 6.66
N PRO A 510 41.17 19.05 7.11
CA PRO A 510 40.17 18.35 6.32
C PRO A 510 39.06 19.30 5.84
N ASP A 511 38.48 19.00 4.67
CA ASP A 511 37.52 19.89 3.99
C ASP A 511 36.30 20.26 4.86
N ASP A 512 35.86 19.38 5.74
CA ASP A 512 34.78 19.63 6.71
C ASP A 512 35.14 20.74 7.71
N GLU A 513 36.37 20.79 8.20
CA GLU A 513 36.86 21.83 9.11
C GLU A 513 37.14 23.16 8.38
N LEU A 514 37.59 23.09 7.11
CA LEU A 514 37.79 24.25 6.24
C LEU A 514 36.48 25.01 5.99
N LEU A 515 35.37 24.26 5.83
CA LEU A 515 34.04 24.80 5.61
C LEU A 515 33.38 25.24 6.93
N ALA A 516 33.56 24.49 8.03
CA ALA A 516 33.01 24.84 9.34
C ALA A 516 33.54 26.19 9.90
N ALA A 517 34.77 26.58 9.55
CA ALA A 517 35.30 27.91 9.90
C ALA A 517 34.58 29.08 9.19
N GLN A 518 33.74 28.80 8.18
CA GLN A 518 32.90 29.79 7.50
C GLN A 518 31.48 29.88 8.10
N ASP A 519 30.95 28.80 8.66
CA ASP A 519 29.53 28.67 9.04
C ASP A 519 29.20 29.19 10.45
N ALA A 520 30.06 30.02 11.05
CA ALA A 520 29.71 30.81 12.25
C ALA A 520 28.81 32.03 11.94
N SER A 521 27.88 31.87 10.99
CA SER A 521 26.67 32.66 10.82
C SER A 521 25.58 31.73 10.25
N PRO A 522 24.35 31.81 10.77
CA PRO A 522 23.38 30.73 10.64
C PRO A 522 22.88 30.64 9.19
N LYS A 523 23.04 29.47 8.59
CA LYS A 523 22.22 29.05 7.46
C LYS A 523 21.43 27.83 7.88
N GLU A 524 20.17 28.09 8.17
CA GLU A 524 19.09 27.11 8.14
C GLU A 524 19.10 26.41 6.77
N GLY A 525 18.97 25.10 6.80
CA GLY A 525 19.00 24.23 5.65
C GLY A 525 18.89 22.79 6.13
N GLU A 526 17.76 22.48 6.77
CA GLU A 526 17.36 21.10 7.00
C GLU A 526 17.30 20.36 5.65
N PRO A 527 17.61 19.06 5.62
CA PRO A 527 17.44 18.26 4.41
C PRO A 527 15.98 18.33 3.96
N GLU A 528 15.78 18.64 2.67
CA GLU A 528 14.50 18.60 1.96
C GLU A 528 13.72 17.34 2.37
N ALA A 529 12.78 17.52 3.29
CA ALA A 529 11.70 16.59 3.48
C ALA A 529 10.93 16.57 2.17
N LEU A 530 10.63 15.36 1.66
CA LEU A 530 9.75 15.12 0.52
C LEU A 530 8.61 16.15 0.54
N GLU A 531 8.61 17.06 -0.43
CA GLU A 531 7.56 18.06 -0.56
C GLU A 531 6.22 17.31 -0.67
N VAL A 532 5.40 17.46 0.36
CA VAL A 532 3.99 17.11 0.29
C VAL A 532 3.39 18.14 -0.65
N GLU A 533 3.19 17.77 -1.91
CA GLU A 533 2.45 18.61 -2.87
C GLU A 533 1.16 19.09 -2.19
N ALA A 534 0.96 20.41 -2.16
CA ALA A 534 -0.26 20.98 -1.62
C ALA A 534 -1.44 20.47 -2.46
N LEU A 535 -2.33 19.72 -1.81
CA LEU A 535 -3.50 19.14 -2.44
C LEU A 535 -4.34 20.23 -3.12
N PRO A 536 -4.83 20.01 -4.35
CA PRO A 536 -5.78 20.91 -4.97
C PRO A 536 -7.03 21.04 -4.09
N GLU A 537 -7.57 22.26 -3.95
CA GLU A 537 -8.83 22.49 -3.23
C GLU A 537 -9.93 21.65 -3.88
N LEU A 538 -10.47 20.67 -3.14
CA LEU A 538 -11.58 19.84 -3.60
C LEU A 538 -12.85 20.70 -3.71
N ASP A 539 -13.46 20.75 -4.89
CA ASP A 539 -14.81 21.27 -5.06
C ASP A 539 -15.82 20.31 -4.41
N GLU A 540 -16.10 20.56 -3.13
CA GLU A 540 -16.99 19.72 -2.31
C GLU A 540 -18.36 19.50 -2.97
N ALA A 541 -18.88 20.48 -3.73
CA ALA A 541 -20.18 20.38 -4.39
C ALA A 541 -20.13 19.43 -5.61
N ALA A 542 -19.08 19.52 -6.43
CA ALA A 542 -18.87 18.61 -7.56
C ALA A 542 -18.62 17.16 -7.09
N VAL A 543 -17.83 17.00 -6.04
CA VAL A 543 -17.52 15.70 -5.43
C VAL A 543 -18.76 15.08 -4.79
N MET A 544 -19.59 15.89 -4.12
CA MET A 544 -20.88 15.44 -3.58
C MET A 544 -21.83 14.95 -4.68
N ALA A 545 -21.94 15.68 -5.79
CA ALA A 545 -22.79 15.27 -6.91
C ALA A 545 -22.32 13.95 -7.55
N ARG A 546 -21.02 13.80 -7.80
CA ARG A 546 -20.43 12.56 -8.34
C ARG A 546 -20.58 11.38 -7.38
N THR A 547 -20.34 11.61 -6.09
CA THR A 547 -20.49 10.57 -5.07
C THR A 547 -21.95 10.14 -4.92
N GLN A 548 -22.90 11.08 -4.97
CA GLN A 548 -24.33 10.77 -4.90
C GLN A 548 -24.78 9.96 -6.14
N ARG A 549 -24.27 10.29 -7.33
CA ARG A 549 -24.47 9.49 -8.55
C ARG A 549 -23.94 8.06 -8.37
N ALA A 550 -22.71 7.91 -7.91
CA ALA A 550 -22.11 6.59 -7.67
C ALA A 550 -22.91 5.76 -6.64
N PHE A 551 -23.39 6.41 -5.57
CA PHE A 551 -24.19 5.78 -4.53
C PHE A 551 -25.53 5.25 -5.05
N GLU A 552 -26.28 6.04 -5.81
CA GLU A 552 -27.57 5.59 -6.35
C GLU A 552 -27.38 4.49 -7.41
N ILE A 553 -26.36 4.59 -8.27
CA ILE A 553 -26.00 3.52 -9.21
C ILE A 553 -25.71 2.22 -8.45
N GLN A 554 -24.95 2.27 -7.35
CA GLN A 554 -24.70 1.08 -6.51
C GLN A 554 -25.98 0.46 -5.94
N ARG A 555 -26.94 1.29 -5.50
CA ARG A 555 -28.24 0.80 -5.00
C ARG A 555 -29.03 0.09 -6.10
N PHE A 556 -29.01 0.61 -7.33
CA PHE A 556 -29.64 -0.04 -8.48
C PHE A 556 -28.96 -1.37 -8.83
N LEU A 557 -27.62 -1.40 -8.84
CA LEU A 557 -26.87 -2.64 -9.06
C LEU A 557 -27.22 -3.71 -8.00
N ARG A 558 -27.35 -3.31 -6.73
CA ARG A 558 -27.76 -4.20 -5.64
C ARG A 558 -29.18 -4.74 -5.82
N ALA A 559 -30.07 -3.96 -6.42
CA ALA A 559 -31.42 -4.42 -6.78
C ALA A 559 -31.44 -5.39 -7.98
N GLY A 560 -30.27 -5.75 -8.53
CA GLY A 560 -30.11 -6.72 -9.62
C GLY A 560 -30.15 -6.12 -11.02
N LEU A 561 -30.07 -4.80 -11.16
CA LEU A 561 -30.05 -4.11 -12.46
C LEU A 561 -28.64 -4.15 -13.08
N ARG A 562 -28.56 -4.14 -14.41
CA ARG A 562 -27.27 -4.01 -15.12
C ARG A 562 -26.78 -2.56 -15.08
N ILE A 563 -25.47 -2.33 -15.29
CA ILE A 563 -24.85 -0.99 -15.23
C ILE A 563 -25.59 0.01 -16.13
N GLU A 564 -25.80 -0.35 -17.40
CA GLU A 564 -26.46 0.54 -18.38
C GLU A 564 -27.91 0.88 -17.99
N GLU A 565 -28.62 -0.07 -17.37
CA GLU A 565 -29.99 0.12 -16.89
C GLU A 565 -30.02 0.96 -15.60
N ALA A 566 -29.04 0.77 -14.72
CA ALA A 566 -28.88 1.55 -13.50
C ALA A 566 -28.55 3.02 -13.81
N GLU A 567 -27.67 3.27 -14.79
CA GLU A 567 -27.36 4.61 -15.27
C GLU A 567 -28.59 5.27 -15.90
N ALA A 568 -29.31 4.57 -16.78
CA ALA A 568 -30.52 5.10 -17.39
C ALA A 568 -31.61 5.46 -16.36
N LYS A 569 -31.76 4.66 -15.30
CA LYS A 569 -32.72 4.93 -14.22
C LYS A 569 -32.32 6.10 -13.33
N TYR A 570 -31.03 6.26 -13.05
CA TYR A 570 -30.52 7.43 -12.34
C TYR A 570 -30.75 8.73 -13.15
N GLU A 571 -30.42 8.72 -14.45
CA GLU A 571 -30.65 9.86 -15.34
C GLU A 571 -32.15 10.18 -15.50
N ALA A 572 -33.03 9.18 -15.36
CA ALA A 572 -34.48 9.37 -15.32
C ALA A 572 -35.00 9.95 -13.98
N GLY A 573 -34.13 10.14 -12.99
CA GLY A 573 -34.48 10.68 -11.67
C GLY A 573 -35.21 9.69 -10.76
N GLU A 574 -35.20 8.39 -11.10
CA GLU A 574 -35.74 7.36 -10.22
C GLU A 574 -34.81 7.19 -9.01
N VAL A 575 -35.38 7.05 -7.81
CA VAL A 575 -34.62 6.75 -6.59
C VAL A 575 -35.29 5.54 -5.95
N LEU A 576 -34.51 4.49 -5.67
CA LEU A 576 -35.05 3.33 -4.97
C LEU A 576 -35.51 3.75 -3.56
N PRO A 577 -36.69 3.28 -3.09
CA PRO A 577 -37.13 3.54 -1.72
C PRO A 577 -36.06 3.03 -0.74
N ALA A 578 -35.90 3.70 0.42
CA ALA A 578 -34.89 3.36 1.41
C ALA A 578 -34.95 1.85 1.69
N THR A 579 -33.87 1.14 1.36
CA THR A 579 -33.78 -0.29 1.58
C THR A 579 -33.93 -0.50 3.08
N ALA A 580 -34.83 -1.40 3.51
CA ALA A 580 -35.07 -1.75 4.90
C ALA A 580 -33.87 -2.52 5.49
N ALA A 581 -32.70 -1.89 5.52
CA ALA A 581 -31.47 -2.41 6.11
C ALA A 581 -31.50 -2.13 7.62
N ALA A 582 -32.34 -2.87 8.34
CA ALA A 582 -32.28 -3.00 9.81
C ALA A 582 -33.05 -4.20 10.38
N ALA A 583 -33.51 -5.16 9.55
CA ALA A 583 -34.09 -6.39 10.05
C ALA A 583 -33.03 -7.50 10.06
N LEU A 584 -32.38 -7.68 11.22
CA LEU A 584 -31.81 -8.98 11.58
C LEU A 584 -32.85 -10.07 11.24
N PRO A 585 -32.48 -11.18 10.57
CA PRO A 585 -33.41 -12.28 10.39
C PRO A 585 -33.84 -12.75 11.79
N PRO A 586 -35.16 -12.99 12.02
CA PRO A 586 -35.60 -13.52 13.30
C PRO A 586 -34.94 -14.90 13.53
N PRO A 587 -34.61 -15.26 14.79
CA PRO A 587 -34.07 -16.58 15.10
C PRO A 587 -35.03 -17.67 14.62
N ALA A 588 -34.45 -18.73 14.05
CA ALA A 588 -35.16 -19.83 13.40
C ALA A 588 -36.34 -20.34 14.24
N ALA A 589 -37.53 -20.32 13.65
CA ALA A 589 -38.74 -20.84 14.28
C ALA A 589 -38.71 -22.38 14.34
N ALA A 590 -38.86 -22.93 15.54
CA ALA A 590 -39.29 -24.31 15.76
C ALA A 590 -40.75 -24.50 15.26
N PRO A 591 -41.16 -25.72 14.87
CA PRO A 591 -42.33 -25.88 14.01
C PRO A 591 -43.69 -25.83 14.73
N ALA A 592 -44.64 -25.23 13.99
CA ALA A 592 -46.06 -25.56 13.80
C ALA A 592 -47.16 -25.16 14.84
N VAL A 593 -48.02 -24.26 14.34
CA VAL A 593 -49.49 -24.05 14.51
C VAL A 593 -50.03 -23.49 15.84
N VAL A 594 -50.24 -22.16 15.87
CA VAL A 594 -51.09 -21.40 16.82
C VAL A 594 -51.67 -20.17 16.04
N PRO A 595 -52.94 -19.73 16.25
CA PRO A 595 -53.66 -18.78 15.37
C PRO A 595 -53.11 -17.34 15.44
N PRO A 596 -53.61 -16.35 14.64
CA PRO A 596 -52.80 -15.20 14.22
C PRO A 596 -52.35 -14.38 15.42
N ARG A 597 -51.03 -14.31 15.60
CA ARG A 597 -50.37 -13.62 16.70
C ARG A 597 -50.30 -12.14 16.34
N LEU A 598 -50.88 -11.30 17.20
CA LEU A 598 -50.67 -9.85 17.20
C LEU A 598 -49.19 -9.55 17.00
N GLU A 599 -48.86 -8.74 15.98
CA GLU A 599 -47.53 -8.18 15.80
C GLU A 599 -47.12 -7.54 17.12
N ARG A 600 -46.01 -8.00 17.72
CA ARG A 600 -45.43 -7.36 18.89
C ARG A 600 -44.97 -5.98 18.44
N THR A 601 -45.77 -4.96 18.74
CA THR A 601 -45.30 -3.57 18.78
C THR A 601 -44.14 -3.54 19.77
N LEU A 602 -42.92 -3.27 19.29
CA LEU A 602 -41.76 -3.01 20.15
C LEU A 602 -42.16 -1.96 21.19
N SER A 603 -41.67 -2.07 22.41
CA SER A 603 -41.95 -1.00 23.40
C SER A 603 -41.31 0.30 22.90
N GLU A 604 -41.91 1.45 23.24
CA GLU A 604 -41.32 2.75 22.87
C GLU A 604 -39.89 2.91 23.40
N GLU A 605 -39.54 2.21 24.48
CA GLU A 605 -38.22 2.20 25.08
C GLU A 605 -37.22 1.36 24.26
N GLU A 606 -37.63 0.20 23.75
CA GLU A 606 -36.82 -0.63 22.83
C GLU A 606 -36.58 0.08 21.49
N GLU A 607 -37.55 0.86 21.01
CA GLU A 607 -37.41 1.64 19.78
C GLU A 607 -36.48 2.84 19.97
N ARG A 608 -36.54 3.48 21.15
CA ARG A 608 -35.61 4.55 21.55
C ARG A 608 -34.17 4.03 21.66
N ASP A 609 -33.96 2.89 22.32
CA ASP A 609 -32.63 2.29 22.43
C ASP A 609 -32.06 1.87 21.07
N ARG A 610 -32.90 1.36 20.16
CA ARG A 610 -32.48 1.12 18.77
C ARG A 610 -32.03 2.40 18.07
N ARG A 611 -32.76 3.52 18.23
CA ARG A 611 -32.37 4.81 17.63
C ARG A 611 -31.04 5.30 18.21
N VAL A 612 -30.81 5.12 19.51
CA VAL A 612 -29.52 5.43 20.15
C VAL A 612 -28.40 4.63 19.50
N GLN A 613 -28.57 3.31 19.35
CA GLN A 613 -27.55 2.46 18.72
C GLN A 613 -27.27 2.84 17.26
N VAL A 614 -28.29 3.28 16.52
CA VAL A 614 -28.09 3.80 15.15
C VAL A 614 -27.25 5.08 15.17
N VAL A 615 -27.55 6.03 16.06
CA VAL A 615 -26.76 7.28 16.18
C VAL A 615 -25.32 6.97 16.58
N VAL A 616 -25.13 6.13 17.61
CA VAL A 616 -23.81 5.68 18.09
C VAL A 616 -23.03 5.01 16.95
N GLY A 617 -23.67 4.10 16.21
CA GLY A 617 -23.03 3.46 15.05
C GLY A 617 -22.63 4.47 13.96
N PHE A 618 -23.45 5.48 13.69
CA PHE A 618 -23.18 6.48 12.64
C PHE A 618 -22.18 7.57 13.03
N THR A 619 -21.97 7.83 14.32
CA THR A 619 -21.19 8.99 14.79
C THR A 619 -20.01 8.59 15.68
N GLY A 620 -20.05 7.40 16.26
CA GLY A 620 -19.04 6.89 17.19
C GLY A 620 -19.02 7.55 18.57
N VAL A 621 -20.02 8.39 18.90
CA VAL A 621 -20.12 9.00 20.25
C VAL A 621 -20.67 8.03 21.28
N GLU A 622 -20.38 8.29 22.57
CA GLU A 622 -20.89 7.50 23.68
C GLU A 622 -22.43 7.50 23.75
N ASP A 623 -23.02 6.40 24.23
CA ASP A 623 -24.48 6.23 24.39
C ASP A 623 -25.15 7.40 25.12
N ALA A 624 -24.48 7.97 26.14
CA ALA A 624 -24.99 9.11 26.89
C ALA A 624 -25.11 10.37 26.02
N MET A 625 -24.10 10.64 25.18
CA MET A 625 -24.09 11.78 24.28
C MET A 625 -25.07 11.58 23.12
N ALA A 626 -25.15 10.37 22.56
CA ALA A 626 -26.14 10.03 21.54
C ALA A 626 -27.58 10.21 22.03
N ARG A 627 -27.87 9.82 23.28
CA ARG A 627 -29.18 10.05 23.92
C ARG A 627 -29.49 11.53 24.07
N THR A 628 -28.57 12.33 24.57
CA THR A 628 -28.79 13.80 24.71
C THR A 628 -29.09 14.46 23.36
N PHE A 629 -28.34 14.13 22.30
CA PHE A 629 -28.57 14.69 20.98
C PHE A 629 -29.87 14.18 20.34
N LEU A 630 -30.30 12.95 20.62
CA LEU A 630 -31.61 12.45 20.20
C LEU A 630 -32.75 13.18 20.92
N GLU A 631 -32.60 13.46 22.21
CA GLU A 631 -33.57 14.24 22.99
C GLU A 631 -33.70 15.67 22.46
N ASP A 632 -32.58 16.32 22.15
CA ASP A 632 -32.53 17.68 21.59
C ASP A 632 -33.10 17.78 20.16
N ASN A 633 -33.25 16.65 19.46
CA ASN A 633 -33.69 16.59 18.05
C ASN A 633 -34.99 15.77 17.87
N ASP A 634 -35.89 15.78 18.86
CA ASP A 634 -37.21 15.14 18.81
C ASP A 634 -37.16 13.61 18.51
N TRP A 635 -36.08 12.93 18.91
CA TRP A 635 -35.82 11.51 18.59
C TRP A 635 -35.78 11.21 17.08
N ILE A 636 -35.53 12.22 16.24
CA ILE A 636 -35.34 12.07 14.81
C ILE A 636 -33.87 11.74 14.56
N THR A 637 -33.59 10.45 14.29
CA THR A 637 -32.24 9.92 14.08
C THR A 637 -31.43 10.72 13.06
N GLU A 638 -32.03 11.06 11.91
CA GLU A 638 -31.31 11.81 10.87
C GLU A 638 -30.89 13.21 11.32
N ARG A 639 -31.69 13.90 12.15
CA ARG A 639 -31.35 15.24 12.67
C ARG A 639 -30.27 15.16 13.73
N ALA A 640 -30.39 14.21 14.65
CA ALA A 640 -29.40 13.97 15.70
C ALA A 640 -28.03 13.59 15.12
N VAL A 641 -27.98 12.68 14.14
CA VAL A 641 -26.72 12.32 13.45
C VAL A 641 -26.14 13.51 12.72
N ASN A 642 -26.95 14.30 12.00
CA ASN A 642 -26.47 15.50 11.31
C ASN A 642 -25.84 16.50 12.27
N ALA A 643 -26.51 16.82 13.38
CA ALA A 643 -26.00 17.76 14.38
C ALA A 643 -24.69 17.27 15.03
N LEU A 644 -24.57 15.96 15.27
CA LEU A 644 -23.36 15.34 15.81
C LEU A 644 -22.21 15.36 14.80
N LEU A 645 -22.46 15.00 13.54
CA LEU A 645 -21.44 15.02 12.49
C LEU A 645 -20.96 16.45 12.20
N ASP A 646 -21.86 17.44 12.21
CA ASP A 646 -21.49 18.84 12.01
C ASP A 646 -20.60 19.36 13.17
N ASN A 647 -20.80 18.86 14.40
CA ASN A 647 -19.92 19.14 15.54
C ASN A 647 -18.57 18.40 15.49
N LEU A 648 -18.53 17.20 14.92
CA LEU A 648 -17.28 16.42 14.75
C LEU A 648 -16.44 16.92 13.56
N ALA A 649 -17.09 17.58 12.60
CA ALA A 649 -16.45 18.17 11.42
C ALA A 649 -15.82 19.55 11.68
N ALA A 650 -16.12 20.16 12.84
CA ALA A 650 -15.64 21.46 13.30
C ALA A 650 -14.45 21.27 14.25
#